data_AF-A0A937NN83-F1
#
_entry.id   AF-A0A937NN83-F1
#
_cell.length_a   1.000
_cell.length_b   1.000
_cell.length_c   1.000
_cell.angle_alpha   90.00
_cell.angle_beta   90.00
_cell.angle_gamma   90.00
#
_symmetry.space_group_name_H-M   'P 1'
#
loop_
_entity.id
_entity.type
_entity.pdbx_description
1 polymer ?
#
loop_
_entity_poly.entity_id
_entity_poly.type
_entity_poly.pdbx_seq_one_letter_code
_entity_poly.pdbx_strand_id
1 'polypeptide(L)'
;MKRRRKLIVLVGLLALLGGVSGLQHRAAYSSPASGPAGVAIVRATSWPLPDAEVEQNVRQAVALAGGLDSIIEPGDTVVIKPNLILGAAPGEGYTSDPRVTRAVVQLAREAGAGQVFIADGAAMYSDGHDARGATVEAFRLCGYDTDGNMMDDVTGAPLVDLNDAGGLDQHDSNLVRRVHIQNGLIWSDYWLPNVILDADVLVGVPTLKNHSHAGITLALKNQFGIAPSDIYHNPGSQTFKGALSHGPDDLGRHIVDLNLARPLDFIVLDGLRGMTDGPIGGTLADPPLRLILAGQDAVAVDTVGALVMGYDPQSIPYLGWAAGAGLGTDDVTQITVRGLRVNQVRRDFPAPYGNPPAQRAEATPPSIDITAPAESTVVVAKTLVWASASDNEAISKVEFYAGEELQATITAPPYQAMLDLSKYRGQTVALRAVAYDFALNDAEDSRTVTVVPAPAPGTASLLTATLTIPTYPYAAYLTSAYTPTYNITYAVLNWDAYNSSDPTPAPHDYDLLVLENDYLQVTLLPELGGRIYQMIFKPTGHNELYQNPVIKPTTWGPPEQGWWLAVGGIEWCLPVEEHGYEWGEPWDYQVTTSTAGVTVTLQDTTASDRIRAAITVHLPAGRGYLAITPRIENPTGFSLAYKFWLNAALTPGVSNTVGADLHFVFNAEEMSVHSTGDNRLPGHNTVPSGPEHRFGWPIYNGTDFSRLGNWREWLGFFEYPQAAANFAGVYDTAANEGLARVFPANVAHGSKGFGFGWSDPIPSNVWTDDGSTYLELHGGVAPTFWDAATITAGHSLEWTEYWIPVSGIGGLSAATAEAALSTRESGDRFTIGVHSTAPRAAGASTLYVWDRDDCSELARWELPDIGPDTPFTASIALLLSVPPIGGDEGGALDEVTFAYLGTDGRLLAAVNPRDCLPPTSSVEPLLPWVETTTFIVAWTGQDAWTGITAYDVQVRDGYEGAWTAWQNGTTATSGMFTGLHGHTYFFRARARDLAGNQEPYDGEEWGQTFTTVLTEPAPVLVTSRKSATPYRFRPDQTVQYTVVISNTGNLAASGSLTDTVPASMLLLTETLAATSGPAPTYAAGQIHWSGTVEAGIEIRITYTLSPTAATPFDAPLTNTAEIAGSVLGPFTRQETVVQAHLAWLPLIARQCGP
;
A
#
# COMPACT_ATOMS: atom_id res chain seq x y z
N MET A 1 51.55 21.40 21.03
CA MET A 1 52.12 20.73 22.21
C MET A 1 51.15 19.61 22.64
N LYS A 2 51.57 18.34 22.50
CA LYS A 2 51.10 17.09 23.15
C LYS A 2 49.58 16.75 23.30
N ARG A 3 49.11 15.85 22.43
CA ARG A 3 48.56 14.48 22.65
C ARG A 3 47.58 14.15 23.82
N ARG A 4 46.56 13.34 23.43
CA ARG A 4 45.77 12.29 24.15
C ARG A 4 44.47 12.79 24.83
N ARG A 5 43.29 12.14 24.76
CA ARG A 5 42.90 10.71 24.57
C ARG A 5 41.43 10.57 24.09
N LYS A 6 41.12 9.39 23.54
CA LYS A 6 39.83 8.89 23.04
C LYS A 6 38.80 8.56 24.16
N LEU A 7 37.52 8.50 23.76
CA LEU A 7 36.54 7.39 23.90
C LEU A 7 35.35 7.49 24.90
N ILE A 8 34.14 7.38 24.32
CA ILE A 8 32.93 6.60 24.71
C ILE A 8 31.84 7.20 25.66
N VAL A 9 30.68 7.49 25.04
CA VAL A 9 29.31 6.93 25.28
C VAL A 9 28.22 7.71 26.06
N LEU A 10 27.12 7.89 25.30
CA LEU A 10 25.67 7.91 25.56
C LEU A 10 25.00 8.90 26.53
N VAL A 11 23.99 9.54 25.93
CA VAL A 11 22.60 9.67 26.38
C VAL A 11 22.38 10.41 27.69
N GLY A 12 21.85 11.62 27.52
CA GLY A 12 21.24 12.41 28.56
C GLY A 12 21.51 13.88 28.30
N LEU A 13 20.75 14.48 27.37
CA LEU A 13 20.35 15.90 27.36
C LEU A 13 19.82 16.26 25.94
N LEU A 14 18.62 15.77 25.60
CA LEU A 14 17.82 16.32 24.49
C LEU A 14 16.48 16.90 25.01
N ALA A 15 16.46 17.30 26.29
CA ALA A 15 15.29 17.85 26.97
C ALA A 15 15.56 19.21 27.65
N LEU A 16 16.59 19.96 27.23
CA LEU A 16 16.95 21.26 27.84
C LEU A 16 17.42 22.33 26.84
N LEU A 17 17.03 22.22 25.57
CA LEU A 17 17.17 23.30 24.58
C LEU A 17 15.82 23.85 24.08
N GLY A 18 14.70 23.33 24.59
CA GLY A 18 13.39 23.96 24.42
C GLY A 18 13.24 25.11 25.41
N GLY A 19 13.76 26.28 25.08
CA GLY A 19 13.60 27.43 25.97
C GLY A 19 14.46 28.66 25.72
N VAL A 20 15.01 28.88 24.52
CA VAL A 20 15.46 30.23 24.10
C VAL A 20 15.41 30.34 22.57
N SER A 21 14.21 30.25 21.99
CA SER A 21 14.01 30.45 20.54
C SER A 21 12.75 31.27 20.23
N GLY A 22 12.46 32.26 21.07
CA GLY A 22 11.44 33.26 20.82
C GLY A 22 12.06 34.62 21.06
N LEU A 23 12.68 35.19 20.02
CA LEU A 23 13.17 36.57 19.84
C LEU A 23 14.41 36.56 18.91
N GLN A 24 14.24 36.03 17.71
CA GLN A 24 14.97 36.51 16.54
C GLN A 24 13.93 36.76 15.46
N HIS A 25 13.72 38.05 15.17
CA HIS A 25 12.83 38.53 14.11
C HIS A 25 13.05 37.72 12.83
N ARG A 26 11.97 37.15 12.30
CA ARG A 26 11.83 36.75 10.89
C ARG A 26 12.03 38.00 10.03
N ALA A 27 13.27 38.34 9.74
CA ALA A 27 13.67 39.34 8.75
C ALA A 27 14.79 38.73 7.90
N ALA A 28 14.45 37.61 7.27
CA ALA A 28 15.12 37.05 6.11
C ALA A 28 14.02 36.33 5.35
N TYR A 29 13.72 36.82 4.14
CA TYR A 29 12.83 36.18 3.19
C TYR A 29 13.15 34.68 3.17
N SER A 30 12.18 33.85 3.57
CA SER A 30 12.23 32.41 3.28
C SER A 30 12.35 32.28 1.76
N SER A 31 13.22 31.39 1.29
CA SER A 31 13.42 31.11 -0.13
C SER A 31 12.10 31.08 -0.91
N PRO A 32 12.07 31.55 -2.18
CA PRO A 32 10.86 31.58 -2.98
C PRO A 32 10.21 30.19 -2.96
N ALA A 33 8.89 30.15 -2.74
CA ALA A 33 8.12 28.92 -2.84
C ALA A 33 8.36 28.33 -4.22
N SER A 34 9.08 27.20 -4.29
CA SER A 34 9.51 26.56 -5.53
C SER A 34 8.39 25.73 -6.19
N GLY A 35 7.14 26.17 -6.05
CA GLY A 35 5.96 25.50 -6.58
C GLY A 35 5.25 26.37 -7.63
N PRO A 36 4.46 25.78 -8.53
CA PRO A 36 3.69 26.53 -9.52
C PRO A 36 2.72 27.51 -8.85
N ALA A 37 2.65 28.73 -9.38
CA ALA A 37 1.80 29.80 -8.87
C ALA A 37 0.35 29.61 -9.33
N GLY A 38 -0.61 29.81 -8.42
CA GLY A 38 -2.04 29.76 -8.73
C GLY A 38 -2.64 31.16 -8.87
N VAL A 39 -3.35 31.42 -9.97
CA VAL A 39 -4.12 32.67 -10.18
C VAL A 39 -5.57 32.34 -10.48
N ALA A 40 -6.49 32.78 -9.63
CA ALA A 40 -7.93 32.62 -9.84
C ALA A 40 -8.51 33.78 -10.65
N ILE A 41 -9.45 33.49 -11.56
CA ILE A 41 -10.25 34.48 -12.27
C ILE A 41 -11.72 34.16 -12.10
N VAL A 42 -12.48 35.11 -11.56
CA VAL A 42 -13.94 35.01 -11.40
C VAL A 42 -14.60 36.20 -12.07
N ARG A 43 -15.75 35.98 -12.73
CA ARG A 43 -16.55 37.03 -13.34
C ARG A 43 -17.94 37.09 -12.72
N ALA A 44 -18.35 38.28 -12.29
CA ALA A 44 -19.69 38.52 -11.83
C ALA A 44 -20.72 38.49 -12.98
N THR A 45 -21.93 38.05 -12.67
CA THR A 45 -22.99 37.77 -13.64
C THR A 45 -23.84 38.99 -13.97
N SER A 46 -24.02 39.92 -13.02
CA SER A 46 -24.87 41.10 -13.17
C SER A 46 -24.11 42.40 -13.52
N TRP A 47 -24.85 43.45 -13.88
CA TRP A 47 -24.35 44.83 -13.96
C TRP A 47 -25.50 45.84 -13.88
N PRO A 48 -25.51 46.85 -12.99
CA PRO A 48 -24.54 47.12 -11.91
C PRO A 48 -24.57 46.03 -10.83
N LEU A 49 -23.46 45.87 -10.11
CA LEU A 49 -23.22 44.76 -9.19
C LEU A 49 -23.81 45.03 -7.79
N PRO A 50 -24.66 44.14 -7.24
CA PRO A 50 -25.03 44.14 -5.83
C PRO A 50 -23.86 43.80 -4.92
N ASP A 51 -23.84 44.35 -3.72
CA ASP A 51 -22.76 44.15 -2.74
C ASP A 51 -22.54 42.68 -2.38
N ALA A 52 -23.64 41.93 -2.21
CA ALA A 52 -23.58 40.49 -1.93
C ALA A 52 -22.92 39.68 -3.07
N GLU A 53 -23.11 40.10 -4.32
CA GLU A 53 -22.47 39.43 -5.46
C GLU A 53 -20.98 39.77 -5.54
N VAL A 54 -20.58 41.00 -5.18
CA VAL A 54 -19.15 41.37 -5.08
C VAL A 54 -18.48 40.51 -4.00
N GLU A 55 -19.07 40.43 -2.82
CA GLU A 55 -18.55 39.60 -1.72
C GLU A 55 -18.42 38.13 -2.14
N GLN A 56 -19.45 37.56 -2.77
CA GLN A 56 -19.42 36.17 -3.24
C GLN A 56 -18.30 35.91 -4.24
N ASN A 57 -18.09 36.80 -5.21
CA ASN A 57 -17.03 36.64 -6.21
C ASN A 57 -15.63 36.76 -5.59
N VAL A 58 -15.45 37.66 -4.62
CA VAL A 58 -14.19 37.76 -3.85
C VAL A 58 -13.93 36.47 -3.08
N ARG A 59 -14.92 35.96 -2.34
CA ARG A 59 -14.81 34.69 -1.61
C ARG A 59 -14.46 33.54 -2.54
N GLN A 60 -15.11 33.45 -3.69
CA GLN A 60 -14.84 32.40 -4.67
C GLN A 60 -13.42 32.51 -5.24
N ALA A 61 -12.97 33.71 -5.62
CA ALA A 61 -11.63 33.91 -6.16
C ALA A 61 -10.55 33.59 -5.11
N VAL A 62 -10.74 34.03 -3.87
CA VAL A 62 -9.83 33.73 -2.75
C VAL A 62 -9.77 32.23 -2.47
N ALA A 63 -10.92 31.54 -2.43
CA ALA A 63 -10.95 30.09 -2.21
C ALA A 63 -10.23 29.32 -3.34
N LEU A 64 -10.48 29.68 -4.60
CA LEU A 64 -9.78 29.08 -5.76
C LEU A 64 -8.25 29.33 -5.69
N ALA A 65 -7.83 30.48 -5.17
CA ALA A 65 -6.43 30.86 -5.00
C ALA A 65 -5.76 30.29 -3.72
N GLY A 66 -6.44 29.42 -2.97
CA GLY A 66 -5.87 28.71 -1.81
C GLY A 66 -6.39 29.16 -0.44
N GLY A 67 -7.27 30.16 -0.37
CA GLY A 67 -7.84 30.65 0.89
C GLY A 67 -6.89 31.54 1.70
N LEU A 68 -7.43 32.49 2.48
CA LEU A 68 -6.63 33.31 3.39
C LEU A 68 -6.25 32.59 4.69
N ASP A 69 -7.00 31.55 5.06
CA ASP A 69 -6.70 30.65 6.19
C ASP A 69 -5.42 29.83 5.97
N SER A 70 -4.93 29.75 4.72
CA SER A 70 -3.63 29.14 4.42
C SER A 70 -2.43 30.00 4.82
N ILE A 71 -2.62 31.31 5.04
CA ILE A 71 -1.54 32.28 5.32
C ILE A 71 -1.78 33.15 6.57
N ILE A 72 -2.99 33.18 7.13
CA ILE A 72 -3.33 33.90 8.36
C ILE A 72 -3.40 32.91 9.52
N GLU A 73 -2.62 33.15 10.56
CA GLU A 73 -2.71 32.45 11.84
C GLU A 73 -3.61 33.22 12.85
N PRO A 74 -4.28 32.51 13.79
CA PRO A 74 -5.10 33.18 14.80
C PRO A 74 -4.30 34.19 15.64
N GLY A 75 -4.75 35.45 15.63
CA GLY A 75 -4.10 36.55 16.34
C GLY A 75 -3.20 37.45 15.48
N ASP A 76 -2.96 37.09 14.22
CA ASP A 76 -2.13 37.87 13.30
C ASP A 76 -2.67 39.29 13.08
N THR A 77 -1.74 40.22 12.84
CA THR A 77 -2.02 41.56 12.36
C THR A 77 -2.02 41.57 10.84
N VAL A 78 -3.20 41.78 10.25
CA VAL A 78 -3.39 41.80 8.79
C VAL A 78 -3.57 43.24 8.30
N VAL A 79 -2.85 43.62 7.25
CA VAL A 79 -3.01 44.92 6.59
C VAL A 79 -3.54 44.72 5.19
N ILE A 80 -4.62 45.42 4.85
CA ILE A 80 -5.24 45.41 3.53
C ILE A 80 -4.88 46.71 2.83
N LYS A 81 -4.22 46.59 1.68
CA LYS A 81 -3.63 47.68 0.92
C LYS A 81 -4.42 47.93 -0.37
N PRO A 82 -5.46 48.79 -0.35
CA PRO A 82 -6.16 49.18 -1.58
C PRO A 82 -5.26 50.04 -2.48
N ASN A 83 -5.78 50.43 -3.65
CA ASN A 83 -5.24 51.48 -4.51
C ASN A 83 -6.17 52.69 -4.37
N LEU A 84 -5.71 53.77 -3.73
CA LEU A 84 -6.48 54.99 -3.54
C LEU A 84 -6.03 56.17 -4.39
N ILE A 85 -4.77 56.27 -4.85
CA ILE A 85 -4.21 57.33 -5.72
C ILE A 85 -4.69 58.80 -5.53
N LEU A 86 -5.96 59.13 -5.72
CA LEU A 86 -6.65 60.38 -5.40
C LEU A 86 -8.08 60.09 -4.91
N GLY A 87 -8.73 61.07 -4.28
CA GLY A 87 -10.14 60.90 -3.92
C GLY A 87 -11.07 60.83 -5.14
N ALA A 88 -11.71 59.68 -5.34
CA ALA A 88 -12.66 59.42 -6.41
C ALA A 88 -13.88 58.64 -5.91
N ALA A 89 -15.02 58.78 -6.58
CA ALA A 89 -16.21 58.01 -6.20
C ALA A 89 -16.04 56.51 -6.54
N PRO A 90 -16.65 55.59 -5.77
CA PRO A 90 -16.65 54.17 -6.09
C PRO A 90 -17.10 53.89 -7.53
N GLY A 91 -16.36 53.03 -8.23
CA GLY A 91 -16.70 52.60 -9.59
C GLY A 91 -16.24 53.52 -10.72
N GLU A 92 -15.41 54.53 -10.43
CA GLU A 92 -14.73 55.37 -11.43
C GLU A 92 -13.39 54.78 -11.91
N GLY A 93 -12.99 53.60 -11.43
CA GLY A 93 -11.79 52.88 -11.89
C GLY A 93 -10.45 53.46 -11.46
N TYR A 94 -10.42 54.67 -10.89
CA TYR A 94 -9.22 55.28 -10.30
C TYR A 94 -8.73 54.49 -9.09
N THR A 95 -9.68 54.07 -8.24
CA THR A 95 -9.47 53.47 -6.92
C THR A 95 -10.16 52.13 -6.78
N SER A 96 -9.69 51.31 -5.84
CA SER A 96 -10.28 50.01 -5.54
C SER A 96 -11.69 50.20 -4.99
N ASP A 97 -12.63 49.41 -5.50
CA ASP A 97 -14.01 49.40 -5.00
C ASP A 97 -14.00 49.00 -3.51
N PRO A 98 -14.55 49.84 -2.60
CA PRO A 98 -14.54 49.57 -1.16
C PRO A 98 -15.21 48.25 -0.81
N ARG A 99 -16.15 47.75 -1.63
CA ARG A 99 -16.82 46.47 -1.39
C ARG A 99 -15.89 45.28 -1.55
N VAL A 100 -14.91 45.37 -2.45
CA VAL A 100 -13.86 44.34 -2.60
C VAL A 100 -12.97 44.33 -1.37
N THR A 101 -12.46 45.50 -0.96
CA THR A 101 -11.63 45.65 0.24
C THR A 101 -12.34 45.14 1.49
N ARG A 102 -13.62 45.46 1.66
CA ARG A 102 -14.43 45.02 2.82
C ARG A 102 -14.65 43.51 2.85
N ALA A 103 -14.86 42.88 1.69
CA ALA A 103 -14.95 41.42 1.61
C ALA A 103 -13.63 40.75 2.04
N VAL A 104 -12.48 41.34 1.69
CA VAL A 104 -11.16 40.86 2.16
C VAL A 104 -11.00 41.06 3.67
N VAL A 105 -11.44 42.19 4.25
CA VAL A 105 -11.44 42.42 5.71
C VAL A 105 -12.21 41.31 6.41
N GLN A 106 -13.40 40.98 5.90
CA GLN A 106 -14.24 39.96 6.48
C GLN A 106 -13.59 38.57 6.40
N LEU A 107 -13.03 38.20 5.26
CA LEU A 107 -12.30 36.94 5.09
C LEU A 107 -11.08 36.82 6.01
N ALA A 108 -10.33 37.91 6.19
CA ALA A 108 -9.19 37.91 7.12
C ALA A 108 -9.62 37.67 8.58
N ARG A 109 -10.74 38.28 9.00
CA ARG A 109 -11.30 38.05 10.34
C ARG A 109 -11.84 36.63 10.51
N GLU A 110 -12.49 36.08 9.49
CA GLU A 110 -12.99 34.70 9.49
C GLU A 110 -11.84 33.68 9.56
N ALA A 111 -10.68 34.00 8.95
CA ALA A 111 -9.46 33.20 9.06
C ALA A 111 -8.77 33.30 10.45
N GLY A 112 -9.19 34.23 11.31
CA GLY A 112 -8.69 34.35 12.69
C GLY A 112 -7.79 35.55 12.98
N ALA A 113 -7.67 36.51 12.06
CA ALA A 113 -6.88 37.72 12.28
C ALA A 113 -7.27 38.44 13.59
N GLY A 114 -6.27 38.77 14.42
CA GLY A 114 -6.47 39.48 15.68
C GLY A 114 -6.72 40.97 15.47
N GLN A 115 -6.08 41.56 14.46
CA GLN A 115 -6.28 42.95 14.03
C GLN A 115 -6.29 43.03 12.51
N VAL A 116 -7.15 43.89 11.95
CA VAL A 116 -7.20 44.14 10.50
C VAL A 116 -7.24 45.65 10.25
N PHE A 117 -6.26 46.16 9.52
CA PHE A 117 -6.14 47.57 9.12
C PHE A 117 -6.37 47.72 7.62
N ILE A 118 -6.88 48.88 7.20
CA ILE A 118 -6.88 49.30 5.79
C ILE A 118 -5.90 50.47 5.67
N ALA A 119 -4.87 50.33 4.86
CA ALA A 119 -3.79 51.32 4.81
C ALA A 119 -3.39 51.62 3.37
N ASP A 120 -3.30 52.89 2.99
CA ASP A 120 -2.71 53.32 1.72
C ASP A 120 -2.08 54.71 1.85
N GLY A 121 -1.29 55.14 0.87
CA GLY A 121 -0.76 56.49 0.75
C GLY A 121 -1.09 57.06 -0.63
N ALA A 122 -2.14 57.89 -0.70
CA ALA A 122 -2.59 58.51 -1.94
C ALA A 122 -1.50 59.43 -2.54
N ALA A 123 -1.51 59.61 -3.85
CA ALA A 123 -0.52 60.42 -4.56
C ALA A 123 -0.88 61.92 -4.61
N MET A 124 -2.18 62.27 -4.73
CA MET A 124 -2.66 63.65 -4.93
C MET A 124 -4.13 63.86 -4.52
N TYR A 125 -4.61 65.10 -4.48
CA TYR A 125 -6.03 65.45 -4.28
C TYR A 125 -6.88 65.26 -5.55
N SER A 126 -8.20 65.21 -5.37
CA SER A 126 -9.19 64.99 -6.44
C SER A 126 -9.22 66.07 -7.54
N ASP A 127 -8.88 67.31 -7.21
CA ASP A 127 -8.77 68.44 -8.13
C ASP A 127 -7.36 68.60 -8.75
N GLY A 128 -6.50 67.59 -8.57
CA GLY A 128 -5.19 67.47 -9.20
C GLY A 128 -4.10 68.32 -8.55
N HIS A 129 -4.39 69.02 -7.45
CA HIS A 129 -3.35 69.66 -6.64
C HIS A 129 -2.80 68.73 -5.58
N ASP A 130 -1.73 69.19 -4.98
CA ASP A 130 -0.74 68.36 -4.33
C ASP A 130 -0.49 68.95 -2.93
N ALA A 131 -1.02 68.30 -1.88
CA ALA A 131 -0.85 68.70 -0.47
C ALA A 131 -0.97 67.53 0.54
N ARG A 132 -0.52 67.73 1.79
CA ARG A 132 -0.70 66.75 2.88
C ARG A 132 -2.19 66.57 3.21
N GLY A 133 -2.63 65.32 3.38
CA GLY A 133 -4.03 64.97 3.68
C GLY A 133 -4.80 64.34 2.51
N ALA A 134 -4.15 64.15 1.36
CA ALA A 134 -4.74 63.49 0.18
C ALA A 134 -5.27 62.08 0.49
N THR A 135 -4.59 61.30 1.33
CA THR A 135 -5.06 59.95 1.71
C THR A 135 -6.34 60.00 2.53
N VAL A 136 -6.41 60.91 3.50
CA VAL A 136 -7.61 61.11 4.33
C VAL A 136 -8.79 61.56 3.47
N GLU A 137 -8.55 62.49 2.52
CA GLU A 137 -9.57 62.83 1.53
C GLU A 137 -9.98 61.61 0.69
N ALA A 138 -9.01 60.81 0.25
CA ALA A 138 -9.27 59.66 -0.59
C ALA A 138 -10.13 58.61 0.13
N PHE A 139 -9.82 58.28 1.39
CA PHE A 139 -10.68 57.41 2.21
C PHE A 139 -12.11 57.94 2.31
N ARG A 140 -12.29 59.26 2.49
CA ARG A 140 -13.60 59.89 2.55
C ARG A 140 -14.36 59.84 1.22
N LEU A 141 -13.71 60.24 0.12
CA LEU A 141 -14.35 60.33 -1.20
C LEU A 141 -14.58 58.97 -1.85
N CYS A 142 -13.74 57.97 -1.56
CA CYS A 142 -13.93 56.58 -1.97
C CYS A 142 -14.97 55.85 -1.10
N GLY A 143 -15.54 56.51 -0.10
CA GLY A 143 -16.63 55.96 0.71
C GLY A 143 -16.20 54.93 1.77
N TYR A 144 -14.93 54.95 2.19
CA TYR A 144 -14.47 54.21 3.36
C TYR A 144 -14.81 54.94 4.66
N ASP A 145 -14.57 56.25 4.74
CA ASP A 145 -14.71 57.06 5.96
C ASP A 145 -15.50 58.35 5.69
N THR A 146 -16.82 58.22 5.55
CA THR A 146 -17.68 59.36 5.22
C THR A 146 -17.87 60.32 6.38
N ASP A 147 -17.64 59.88 7.62
CA ASP A 147 -17.79 60.68 8.83
C ASP A 147 -16.47 61.33 9.33
N GLY A 148 -15.33 60.91 8.78
CA GLY A 148 -13.99 61.48 9.02
C GLY A 148 -13.31 60.97 10.29
N ASN A 149 -13.72 59.81 10.82
CA ASN A 149 -13.21 59.26 12.07
C ASN A 149 -12.00 58.31 11.90
N MET A 150 -11.51 58.11 10.67
CA MET A 150 -10.43 57.19 10.29
C MET A 150 -10.72 55.71 10.61
N MET A 151 -11.98 55.31 10.52
CA MET A 151 -12.45 53.91 10.54
C MET A 151 -13.30 53.67 9.29
N ASP A 152 -13.24 52.46 8.73
CA ASP A 152 -14.17 52.10 7.67
C ASP A 152 -15.61 52.01 8.20
N ASP A 153 -16.52 52.77 7.59
CA ASP A 153 -17.92 52.94 8.00
C ASP A 153 -18.71 51.63 8.10
N VAL A 154 -18.29 50.57 7.39
CA VAL A 154 -19.01 49.30 7.31
C VAL A 154 -18.35 48.21 8.16
N THR A 155 -17.04 48.06 8.07
CA THR A 155 -16.30 46.98 8.75
C THR A 155 -15.73 47.40 10.10
N GLY A 156 -15.64 48.70 10.37
CA GLY A 156 -14.98 49.25 11.56
C GLY A 156 -13.46 48.99 11.60
N ALA A 157 -12.84 48.62 10.47
CA ALA A 157 -11.39 48.48 10.39
C ALA A 157 -10.71 49.85 10.45
N PRO A 158 -9.64 50.04 11.24
CA PRO A 158 -8.93 51.32 11.28
C PRO A 158 -8.27 51.63 9.94
N LEU A 159 -8.38 52.90 9.53
CA LEU A 159 -7.77 53.44 8.33
C LEU A 159 -6.43 54.09 8.68
N VAL A 160 -5.40 53.84 7.88
CA VAL A 160 -4.04 54.36 8.14
C VAL A 160 -3.51 55.11 6.93
N ASP A 161 -3.08 56.36 7.16
CA ASP A 161 -2.40 57.18 6.15
C ASP A 161 -0.91 56.83 6.08
N LEU A 162 -0.52 56.10 5.04
CA LEU A 162 0.88 55.70 4.82
C LEU A 162 1.77 56.85 4.36
N ASN A 163 1.23 58.03 4.07
CA ASN A 163 2.03 59.21 3.77
C ASN A 163 2.56 59.93 5.00
N ASP A 164 2.01 59.67 6.19
CA ASP A 164 2.41 60.33 7.43
C ASP A 164 3.71 59.71 7.99
N ALA A 165 4.79 60.49 7.97
CA ALA A 165 6.06 60.13 8.59
C ALA A 165 6.38 61.00 9.84
N GLY A 166 5.37 61.68 10.37
CA GLY A 166 5.50 62.66 11.45
C GLY A 166 5.63 64.10 10.97
N GLY A 167 5.42 64.34 9.67
CA GLY A 167 5.55 65.63 9.00
C GLY A 167 6.62 65.62 7.90
N LEU A 168 6.63 66.69 7.10
CA LEU A 168 7.53 66.82 5.95
C LEU A 168 9.01 66.68 6.33
N ASP A 169 9.72 65.82 5.60
CA ASP A 169 11.11 65.41 5.82
C ASP A 169 11.40 64.80 7.22
N GLN A 170 10.35 64.48 7.99
CA GLN A 170 10.48 63.82 9.28
C GLN A 170 10.54 62.30 9.11
N HIS A 171 11.16 61.66 10.10
CA HIS A 171 11.29 60.22 10.20
C HIS A 171 10.91 59.80 11.62
N ASP A 172 9.65 60.04 12.01
CA ASP A 172 9.16 59.64 13.33
C ASP A 172 9.27 58.11 13.46
N SER A 173 10.11 57.66 14.39
CA SER A 173 10.40 56.25 14.61
C SER A 173 9.18 55.42 15.01
N ASN A 174 8.09 56.06 15.48
CA ASN A 174 6.83 55.37 15.75
C ASN A 174 6.03 55.08 14.49
N LEU A 175 6.23 55.85 13.41
CA LEU A 175 5.46 55.75 12.17
C LEU A 175 6.24 55.06 11.05
N VAL A 176 7.55 55.32 10.93
CA VAL A 176 8.40 54.80 9.85
C VAL A 176 9.72 54.25 10.36
N ARG A 177 10.28 53.28 9.63
CA ARG A 177 11.66 52.81 9.83
C ARG A 177 12.37 52.60 8.50
N ARG A 178 13.70 52.70 8.54
CA ARG A 178 14.57 52.44 7.39
C ARG A 178 14.76 50.94 7.20
N VAL A 179 14.47 50.47 5.99
CA VAL A 179 14.66 49.10 5.51
C VAL A 179 15.83 49.09 4.54
N HIS A 180 16.74 48.15 4.74
CA HIS A 180 17.87 47.93 3.84
C HIS A 180 17.59 46.74 2.93
N ILE A 181 17.64 46.97 1.62
CA ILE A 181 17.46 45.94 0.58
C ILE A 181 18.84 45.56 0.04
N GLN A 182 19.22 44.29 0.22
CA GLN A 182 20.56 43.82 -0.18
C GLN A 182 20.80 43.93 -1.69
N ASN A 183 19.77 43.67 -2.50
CA ASN A 183 19.85 43.62 -3.97
C ASN A 183 18.88 44.62 -4.63
N GLY A 184 18.75 45.83 -4.07
CA GLY A 184 17.93 46.86 -4.69
C GLY A 184 18.42 47.23 -6.10
N LEU A 185 17.50 47.30 -7.06
CA LEU A 185 17.75 47.63 -8.46
C LEU A 185 18.05 49.12 -8.67
N ILE A 186 17.58 50.00 -7.77
CA ILE A 186 17.89 51.43 -7.83
C ILE A 186 18.45 51.95 -6.50
N TRP A 187 17.82 51.67 -5.35
CA TRP A 187 18.31 52.08 -4.04
C TRP A 187 18.40 50.90 -3.08
N SER A 188 19.37 50.97 -2.15
CA SER A 188 19.55 49.95 -1.11
C SER A 188 18.80 50.28 0.18
N ASP A 189 18.21 51.47 0.32
CA ASP A 189 17.60 51.91 1.57
C ASP A 189 16.32 52.68 1.31
N TYR A 190 15.24 52.29 1.99
CA TYR A 190 13.93 52.94 1.94
C TYR A 190 13.39 53.13 3.35
N TRP A 191 12.90 54.32 3.67
CA TRP A 191 12.01 54.53 4.81
C TRP A 191 10.60 54.11 4.46
N LEU A 192 10.01 53.24 5.28
CA LEU A 192 8.68 52.69 5.05
C LEU A 192 7.86 52.68 6.36
N PRO A 193 6.52 52.75 6.28
CA PRO A 193 5.64 52.71 7.44
C PRO A 193 5.78 51.45 8.28
N ASN A 194 5.88 51.60 9.60
CA ASN A 194 5.94 50.49 10.55
C ASN A 194 4.71 49.58 10.40
N VAL A 195 3.51 50.15 10.19
CA VAL A 195 2.28 49.35 9.99
C VAL A 195 2.38 48.35 8.83
N ILE A 196 3.10 48.69 7.76
CA ILE A 196 3.31 47.79 6.61
C ILE A 196 4.38 46.74 6.93
N LEU A 197 5.44 47.14 7.62
CA LEU A 197 6.58 46.28 7.92
C LEU A 197 6.35 45.34 9.12
N ASP A 198 5.43 45.69 10.01
CA ASP A 198 5.03 44.93 11.19
C ASP A 198 3.78 44.09 10.94
N ALA A 199 3.17 44.18 9.75
CA ALA A 199 2.08 43.31 9.35
C ALA A 199 2.57 41.86 9.21
N ASP A 200 1.93 40.95 9.93
CA ASP A 200 2.15 39.51 9.79
C ASP A 200 1.72 39.05 8.40
N VAL A 201 0.59 39.60 7.89
CA VAL A 201 0.08 39.35 6.53
C VAL A 201 -0.30 40.67 5.86
N LEU A 202 0.21 40.91 4.65
CA LEU A 202 -0.09 42.06 3.80
C LEU A 202 -0.86 41.63 2.55
N VAL A 203 -2.13 42.02 2.47
CA VAL A 203 -3.02 41.70 1.34
C VAL A 203 -3.22 42.91 0.44
N GLY A 204 -2.83 42.80 -0.83
CA GLY A 204 -3.00 43.85 -1.82
C GLY A 204 -4.37 43.80 -2.48
N VAL A 205 -5.05 44.94 -2.61
CA VAL A 205 -6.32 45.07 -3.36
C VAL A 205 -6.14 46.10 -4.49
N PRO A 206 -5.33 45.81 -5.52
CA PRO A 206 -5.07 46.74 -6.62
C PRO A 206 -6.23 46.80 -7.63
N THR A 207 -6.23 47.82 -8.49
CA THR A 207 -7.18 47.94 -9.61
C THR A 207 -6.60 47.41 -10.92
N LEU A 208 -7.41 46.71 -11.73
CA LEU A 208 -7.08 46.31 -13.10
C LEU A 208 -7.04 47.54 -14.03
N LYS A 209 -5.84 48.08 -14.27
CA LYS A 209 -5.66 49.24 -15.15
C LYS A 209 -4.29 49.27 -15.82
N ASN A 210 -4.25 49.84 -17.01
CA ASN A 210 -2.99 50.20 -17.64
C ASN A 210 -2.40 51.48 -16.99
N HIS A 211 -1.13 51.78 -17.24
CA HIS A 211 -0.43 52.95 -16.69
C HIS A 211 0.51 53.62 -17.69
N SER A 212 0.37 54.94 -17.89
CA SER A 212 1.07 55.69 -18.94
C SER A 212 2.60 55.68 -18.83
N HIS A 213 3.14 55.49 -17.62
CA HIS A 213 4.60 55.38 -17.37
C HIS A 213 5.10 53.96 -17.12
N ALA A 214 4.24 53.04 -16.66
CA ALA A 214 4.67 51.73 -16.16
C ALA A 214 4.18 50.56 -17.04
N GLY A 215 3.33 50.83 -18.04
CA GLY A 215 2.62 49.81 -18.79
C GLY A 215 1.32 49.44 -18.07
N ILE A 216 1.42 48.89 -16.86
CA ILE A 216 0.26 48.49 -16.03
C ILE A 216 0.39 49.01 -14.59
N THR A 217 -0.72 48.99 -13.83
CA THR A 217 -0.68 49.24 -12.38
C THR A 217 -0.65 47.93 -11.61
N LEU A 218 -1.80 47.32 -11.40
CA LEU A 218 -1.94 46.01 -10.74
C LEU A 218 -1.19 45.93 -9.38
N ALA A 219 -0.78 44.75 -8.94
CA ALA A 219 -0.30 44.48 -7.59
C ALA A 219 1.06 45.10 -7.30
N LEU A 220 2.05 44.86 -8.17
CA LEU A 220 3.42 45.30 -7.91
C LEU A 220 3.50 46.83 -7.86
N LYS A 221 2.88 47.54 -8.82
CA LYS A 221 2.86 49.01 -8.84
C LYS A 221 2.07 49.58 -7.64
N ASN A 222 1.09 48.85 -7.09
CA ASN A 222 0.30 49.34 -5.96
C ASN A 222 1.15 49.50 -4.69
N GLN A 223 2.28 48.79 -4.55
CA GLN A 223 3.25 49.02 -3.49
C GLN A 223 3.92 50.40 -3.58
N PHE A 224 3.83 51.11 -4.70
CA PHE A 224 4.27 52.49 -4.74
C PHE A 224 3.56 53.38 -3.70
N GLY A 225 2.34 52.99 -3.29
CA GLY A 225 1.59 53.63 -2.20
C GLY A 225 2.28 53.59 -0.82
N ILE A 226 3.15 52.60 -0.55
CA ILE A 226 3.76 52.45 0.78
C ILE A 226 4.94 53.40 1.03
N ALA A 227 5.40 54.13 0.02
CA ALA A 227 6.49 55.10 0.16
C ALA A 227 5.95 56.48 0.61
N PRO A 228 6.15 56.92 1.87
CA PRO A 228 5.45 58.09 2.41
C PRO A 228 5.78 59.39 1.66
N SER A 229 4.78 60.17 1.26
CA SER A 229 5.03 61.45 0.57
C SER A 229 5.75 62.47 1.46
N ASP A 230 5.59 62.38 2.79
CA ASP A 230 6.38 63.19 3.74
C ASP A 230 7.90 63.03 3.51
N ILE A 231 8.35 61.89 2.98
CA ILE A 231 9.78 61.57 2.73
C ILE A 231 10.12 61.61 1.24
N TYR A 232 9.27 61.06 0.38
CA TYR A 232 9.59 60.86 -1.04
C TYR A 232 9.03 61.93 -1.98
N HIS A 233 9.08 63.20 -1.59
CA HIS A 233 8.60 64.33 -2.39
C HIS A 233 9.73 65.06 -3.12
N ASN A 234 9.38 65.87 -4.13
CA ASN A 234 10.33 66.77 -4.79
C ASN A 234 10.58 68.03 -3.96
N PRO A 235 11.79 68.61 -3.94
CA PRO A 235 12.08 69.84 -3.20
C PRO A 235 11.12 70.98 -3.55
N GLY A 236 10.36 71.45 -2.56
CA GLY A 236 9.36 72.52 -2.73
C GLY A 236 7.95 72.04 -3.09
N SER A 237 7.74 70.73 -3.27
CA SER A 237 6.41 70.09 -3.35
C SER A 237 6.13 69.37 -2.04
N GLN A 238 4.89 69.46 -1.52
CA GLN A 238 4.50 68.72 -0.31
C GLN A 238 4.01 67.30 -0.62
N THR A 239 4.06 66.90 -1.90
CA THR A 239 3.34 65.73 -2.42
C THR A 239 3.82 65.39 -3.85
N PHE A 240 3.20 64.39 -4.48
CA PHE A 240 3.79 63.40 -5.39
C PHE A 240 4.95 62.65 -4.74
N LYS A 241 4.96 61.33 -4.92
CA LYS A 241 6.10 60.47 -4.58
C LYS A 241 7.25 60.66 -5.59
N GLY A 242 7.52 61.92 -5.96
CA GLY A 242 8.35 62.33 -7.09
C GLY A 242 9.86 62.19 -6.86
N ALA A 243 10.29 62.04 -5.60
CA ALA A 243 11.67 61.63 -5.31
C ALA A 243 11.95 60.23 -5.86
N LEU A 244 10.92 59.38 -5.97
CA LEU A 244 10.96 58.17 -6.76
C LEU A 244 10.77 58.56 -8.22
N SER A 245 11.84 58.44 -9.01
CA SER A 245 11.85 58.88 -10.41
C SER A 245 10.77 58.13 -11.21
N HIS A 246 9.93 58.89 -11.91
CA HIS A 246 8.93 58.38 -12.86
C HIS A 246 9.48 58.31 -14.30
N GLY A 247 10.80 58.36 -14.43
CA GLY A 247 11.49 58.17 -15.70
C GLY A 247 11.32 56.74 -16.24
N PRO A 248 11.45 56.55 -17.56
CA PRO A 248 11.26 55.26 -18.22
C PRO A 248 12.10 54.12 -17.64
N ASP A 249 13.34 54.42 -17.24
CA ASP A 249 14.29 53.40 -16.77
C ASP A 249 14.25 53.19 -15.24
N ASP A 250 13.63 54.12 -14.49
CA ASP A 250 13.73 54.16 -13.03
C ASP A 250 12.46 53.67 -12.33
N LEU A 251 11.28 54.02 -12.87
CA LEU A 251 10.00 53.72 -12.20
C LEU A 251 9.83 52.23 -11.94
N GLY A 252 10.14 51.40 -12.95
CA GLY A 252 10.09 49.95 -12.83
C GLY A 252 11.03 49.39 -11.75
N ARG A 253 12.19 50.00 -11.56
CA ARG A 253 13.16 49.57 -10.53
C ARG A 253 12.70 49.92 -9.13
N HIS A 254 12.13 51.13 -8.94
CA HIS A 254 11.51 51.49 -7.67
C HIS A 254 10.33 50.58 -7.31
N ILE A 255 9.54 50.13 -8.29
CA ILE A 255 8.47 49.14 -8.06
C ILE A 255 9.05 47.86 -7.48
N VAL A 256 10.08 47.30 -8.12
CA VAL A 256 10.72 46.06 -7.66
C VAL A 256 11.32 46.24 -6.28
N ASP A 257 12.04 47.34 -6.03
CA ASP A 257 12.64 47.62 -4.73
C ASP A 257 11.61 47.68 -3.60
N LEU A 258 10.48 48.36 -3.80
CA LEU A 258 9.44 48.45 -2.78
C LEU A 258 8.81 47.08 -2.48
N ASN A 259 8.65 46.22 -3.48
CA ASN A 259 8.20 44.85 -3.29
C ASN A 259 9.28 43.97 -2.64
N LEU A 260 10.58 44.23 -2.88
CA LEU A 260 11.66 43.57 -2.14
C LEU A 260 11.73 44.01 -0.67
N ALA A 261 11.36 45.25 -0.38
CA ALA A 261 11.34 45.78 0.98
C ALA A 261 10.19 45.18 1.82
N ARG A 262 9.00 45.04 1.23
CA ARG A 262 7.89 44.27 1.79
C ARG A 262 7.05 43.64 0.67
N PRO A 263 7.24 42.33 0.41
CA PRO A 263 6.40 41.59 -0.53
C PRO A 263 4.94 41.54 -0.09
N LEU A 264 4.03 41.40 -1.05
CA LEU A 264 2.63 41.06 -0.81
C LEU A 264 2.52 39.57 -0.50
N ASP A 265 1.70 39.21 0.50
CA ASP A 265 1.46 37.81 0.87
C ASP A 265 0.22 37.24 0.14
N PHE A 266 -0.70 38.11 -0.27
CA PHE A 266 -1.87 37.76 -1.08
C PHE A 266 -2.39 38.96 -1.86
N ILE A 267 -3.04 38.70 -3.01
CA ILE A 267 -3.58 39.73 -3.90
C ILE A 267 -5.04 39.39 -4.21
N VAL A 268 -5.91 40.39 -4.11
CA VAL A 268 -7.28 40.39 -4.62
C VAL A 268 -7.46 41.59 -5.54
N LEU A 269 -7.22 41.38 -6.81
CA LEU A 269 -7.21 42.42 -7.83
C LEU A 269 -8.65 42.74 -8.29
N ASP A 270 -9.04 43.99 -8.10
CA ASP A 270 -10.33 44.56 -8.50
C ASP A 270 -10.33 44.87 -10.01
N GLY A 271 -11.00 44.02 -10.76
CA GLY A 271 -11.30 44.21 -12.18
C GLY A 271 -12.78 44.46 -12.44
N LEU A 272 -13.55 44.96 -11.47
CA LEU A 272 -15.00 45.14 -11.66
C LEU A 272 -15.31 46.14 -12.78
N ARG A 273 -14.52 47.22 -12.87
CA ARG A 273 -14.62 48.24 -13.92
C ARG A 273 -13.57 48.08 -15.01
N GLY A 274 -12.30 48.22 -14.67
CA GLY A 274 -11.18 48.33 -15.61
C GLY A 274 -10.99 49.75 -16.14
N MET A 275 -9.75 50.24 -16.19
CA MET A 275 -9.39 51.56 -16.76
C MET A 275 -8.35 51.42 -17.86
N THR A 276 -8.60 52.08 -18.99
CA THR A 276 -7.85 51.93 -20.24
C THR A 276 -6.91 53.10 -20.54
N ASP A 277 -6.84 54.10 -19.66
CA ASP A 277 -5.92 55.24 -19.73
C ASP A 277 -5.44 55.70 -18.33
N GLY A 278 -4.94 54.78 -17.51
CA GLY A 278 -4.43 55.12 -16.16
C GLY A 278 -3.13 55.98 -16.11
N PRO A 279 -2.74 56.59 -15.01
CA PRO A 279 -3.33 56.40 -13.69
C PRO A 279 -4.61 57.20 -13.48
N ILE A 280 -4.87 58.25 -14.29
CA ILE A 280 -5.95 59.22 -14.05
C ILE A 280 -6.70 59.71 -15.32
N GLY A 281 -6.63 59.01 -16.46
CA GLY A 281 -7.25 59.48 -17.72
C GLY A 281 -8.79 59.43 -17.74
N GLY A 282 -9.39 58.53 -16.95
CA GLY A 282 -10.85 58.48 -16.75
C GLY A 282 -11.64 57.68 -17.79
N THR A 283 -10.98 57.03 -18.75
CA THR A 283 -11.59 56.13 -19.71
C THR A 283 -11.71 54.72 -19.12
N LEU A 284 -12.94 54.25 -18.94
CA LEU A 284 -13.25 52.92 -18.42
C LEU A 284 -13.40 51.88 -19.53
N ALA A 285 -13.19 50.61 -19.19
CA ALA A 285 -13.57 49.52 -20.08
C ALA A 285 -15.11 49.45 -20.22
N ASP A 286 -15.60 49.42 -21.47
CA ASP A 286 -17.05 49.43 -21.77
C ASP A 286 -17.45 48.38 -22.83
N PRO A 287 -18.17 47.30 -22.48
CA PRO A 287 -18.78 47.04 -21.17
C PRO A 287 -17.76 46.76 -20.05
N PRO A 288 -18.17 46.96 -18.77
CA PRO A 288 -17.33 46.65 -17.60
C PRO A 288 -16.87 45.20 -17.57
N LEU A 289 -15.64 44.99 -17.09
CA LEU A 289 -14.99 43.68 -17.06
C LEU A 289 -15.64 42.70 -16.06
N ARG A 290 -16.04 43.20 -14.88
CA ARG A 290 -16.71 42.44 -13.80
C ARG A 290 -15.86 41.33 -13.21
N LEU A 291 -14.55 41.51 -13.19
CA LEU A 291 -13.60 40.47 -12.79
C LEU A 291 -13.10 40.68 -11.35
N ILE A 292 -12.86 39.57 -10.65
CA ILE A 292 -11.95 39.52 -9.50
C ILE A 292 -10.86 38.52 -9.86
N LEU A 293 -9.60 38.95 -9.72
CA LEU A 293 -8.45 38.05 -9.81
C LEU A 293 -7.84 37.88 -8.41
N ALA A 294 -7.34 36.69 -8.09
CA ALA A 294 -6.70 36.45 -6.79
C ALA A 294 -5.52 35.48 -6.89
N GLY A 295 -4.53 35.64 -6.02
CA GLY A 295 -3.33 34.79 -5.98
C GLY A 295 -2.37 35.21 -4.87
N GLN A 296 -1.45 34.31 -4.50
CA GLN A 296 -0.37 34.59 -3.53
C GLN A 296 0.86 35.24 -4.19
N ASP A 297 1.08 34.95 -5.48
CA ASP A 297 2.23 35.47 -6.23
C ASP A 297 1.83 36.75 -6.99
N ALA A 298 2.41 37.90 -6.57
CA ALA A 298 2.12 39.20 -7.18
C ALA A 298 2.60 39.30 -8.64
N VAL A 299 3.71 38.65 -8.98
CA VAL A 299 4.25 38.65 -10.35
C VAL A 299 3.34 37.83 -11.26
N ALA A 300 2.87 36.67 -10.79
CA ALA A 300 1.94 35.82 -11.54
C ALA A 300 0.58 36.50 -11.73
N VAL A 301 0.03 37.14 -10.69
CA VAL A 301 -1.24 37.89 -10.79
C VAL A 301 -1.11 39.06 -11.77
N ASP A 302 0.01 39.79 -11.74
CA ASP A 302 0.25 40.89 -12.67
C ASP A 302 0.46 40.41 -14.12
N THR A 303 1.14 39.27 -14.29
CA THR A 303 1.35 38.61 -15.59
C THR A 303 0.02 38.21 -16.21
N VAL A 304 -0.83 37.52 -15.44
CA VAL A 304 -2.19 37.17 -15.88
C VAL A 304 -3.03 38.43 -16.12
N GLY A 305 -2.94 39.45 -15.26
CA GLY A 305 -3.65 40.71 -15.44
C GLY A 305 -3.23 41.47 -16.70
N ALA A 306 -1.95 41.45 -17.08
CA ALA A 306 -1.46 41.99 -18.34
C ALA A 306 -2.08 41.28 -19.55
N LEU A 307 -2.12 39.95 -19.52
CA LEU A 307 -2.74 39.13 -20.57
C LEU A 307 -4.26 39.36 -20.66
N VAL A 308 -4.96 39.51 -19.53
CA VAL A 308 -6.39 39.86 -19.50
C VAL A 308 -6.65 41.21 -20.18
N MET A 309 -5.73 42.18 -20.08
CA MET A 309 -5.80 43.47 -20.79
C MET A 309 -5.30 43.40 -22.25
N GLY A 310 -4.82 42.23 -22.70
CA GLY A 310 -4.29 42.01 -24.04
C GLY A 310 -2.89 42.57 -24.27
N TYR A 311 -2.07 42.66 -23.22
CA TYR A 311 -0.67 43.05 -23.29
C TYR A 311 0.26 41.84 -23.15
N ASP A 312 1.37 41.87 -23.86
CA ASP A 312 2.48 40.92 -23.69
C ASP A 312 3.22 41.23 -22.37
N PRO A 313 3.22 40.32 -21.38
CA PRO A 313 3.92 40.53 -20.11
C PRO A 313 5.42 40.79 -20.29
N GLN A 314 6.07 40.18 -21.29
CA GLN A 314 7.50 40.37 -21.53
C GLN A 314 7.84 41.80 -21.98
N SER A 315 6.85 42.52 -22.54
CA SER A 315 7.00 43.92 -22.91
C SER A 315 6.94 44.89 -21.72
N ILE A 316 6.66 44.40 -20.51
CA ILE A 316 6.55 45.17 -19.27
C ILE A 316 7.80 44.91 -18.41
N PRO A 317 8.83 45.77 -18.46
CA PRO A 317 10.17 45.42 -17.98
C PRO A 317 10.24 45.00 -16.51
N TYR A 318 9.43 45.62 -15.65
CA TYR A 318 9.49 45.35 -14.21
C TYR A 318 8.94 43.97 -13.83
N LEU A 319 8.14 43.30 -14.67
CA LEU A 319 7.68 41.94 -14.39
C LEU A 319 8.84 40.95 -14.43
N GLY A 320 9.63 40.97 -15.52
CA GLY A 320 10.82 40.13 -15.63
C GLY A 320 11.90 40.49 -14.61
N TRP A 321 12.02 41.77 -14.23
CA TRP A 321 12.93 42.16 -13.14
C TRP A 321 12.45 41.67 -11.77
N ALA A 322 11.15 41.71 -11.48
CA ALA A 322 10.58 41.19 -10.23
C ALA A 322 10.75 39.67 -10.14
N ALA A 323 10.48 38.95 -11.24
CA ALA A 323 10.72 37.51 -11.32
C ALA A 323 12.20 37.16 -11.11
N GLY A 324 13.10 37.85 -11.82
CA GLY A 324 14.55 37.67 -11.66
C GLY A 324 15.08 38.04 -10.27
N ALA A 325 14.37 38.87 -9.52
CA ALA A 325 14.67 39.21 -8.13
C ALA A 325 14.07 38.22 -7.11
N GLY A 326 13.31 37.21 -7.56
CA GLY A 326 12.73 36.17 -6.70
C GLY A 326 11.42 36.56 -5.99
N LEU A 327 10.71 37.58 -6.49
CA LEU A 327 9.42 38.03 -5.94
C LEU A 327 8.22 37.18 -6.39
N GLY A 328 8.42 36.31 -7.38
CA GLY A 328 7.39 35.50 -8.00
C GLY A 328 7.81 35.00 -9.38
N THR A 329 6.86 34.51 -10.18
CA THR A 329 7.10 34.04 -11.55
C THR A 329 6.30 34.81 -12.61
N ASP A 330 6.96 35.22 -13.69
CA ASP A 330 6.35 35.70 -14.94
C ASP A 330 6.34 34.60 -16.03
N ASP A 331 6.92 33.43 -15.74
CA ASP A 331 6.88 32.26 -16.60
C ASP A 331 5.52 31.57 -16.54
N VAL A 332 4.74 31.74 -17.59
CA VAL A 332 3.39 31.17 -17.73
C VAL A 332 3.35 29.63 -17.71
N THR A 333 4.48 28.96 -17.97
CA THR A 333 4.58 27.50 -17.80
C THR A 333 4.44 27.08 -16.33
N GLN A 334 4.74 28.00 -15.40
CA GLN A 334 4.64 27.82 -13.95
C GLN A 334 3.39 28.46 -13.34
N ILE A 335 2.47 29.03 -14.13
CA ILE A 335 1.26 29.70 -13.64
C ILE A 335 0.02 28.88 -13.99
N THR A 336 -0.68 28.31 -12.99
CA THR A 336 -1.97 27.64 -13.17
C THR A 336 -3.11 28.64 -12.98
N VAL A 337 -3.90 28.86 -14.03
CA VAL A 337 -5.11 29.71 -13.98
C VAL A 337 -6.31 28.88 -13.53
N ARG A 338 -7.01 29.33 -12.49
CA ARG A 338 -8.16 28.64 -11.88
C ARG A 338 -9.45 29.45 -12.09
N GLY A 339 -10.57 28.77 -12.26
CA GLY A 339 -11.84 29.42 -12.59
C GLY A 339 -11.96 29.70 -14.09
N LEU A 340 -12.18 30.95 -14.48
CA LEU A 340 -12.22 31.34 -15.90
C LEU A 340 -10.82 31.41 -16.51
N ARG A 341 -10.69 31.06 -17.79
CA ARG A 341 -9.43 31.17 -18.54
C ARG A 341 -9.20 32.58 -19.06
N VAL A 342 -7.94 32.89 -19.36
CA VAL A 342 -7.54 34.21 -19.88
C VAL A 342 -8.27 34.52 -21.19
N ASN A 343 -8.31 33.61 -22.17
CA ASN A 343 -9.02 33.85 -23.45
C ASN A 343 -10.53 34.15 -23.29
N GLN A 344 -11.19 33.59 -22.26
CA GLN A 344 -12.62 33.80 -21.97
C GLN A 344 -12.89 35.21 -21.42
N VAL A 345 -11.85 35.85 -20.86
CA VAL A 345 -11.97 37.16 -20.21
C VAL A 345 -11.14 38.26 -20.84
N ARG A 346 -10.21 37.92 -21.71
CA ARG A 346 -9.31 38.85 -22.37
C ARG A 346 -10.07 39.94 -23.09
N ARG A 347 -9.61 41.16 -22.89
CA ARG A 347 -10.13 42.35 -23.52
C ARG A 347 -9.00 43.32 -23.82
N ASP A 348 -8.74 43.51 -25.10
CA ASP A 348 -7.65 44.36 -25.58
C ASP A 348 -7.87 45.85 -25.22
N PHE A 349 -7.13 46.34 -24.24
CA PHE A 349 -7.06 47.77 -23.88
C PHE A 349 -6.20 48.53 -24.91
N PRO A 350 -6.41 49.81 -25.26
CA PRO A 350 -5.66 50.49 -26.32
C PRO A 350 -4.12 50.42 -26.20
N ALA A 351 -3.40 50.42 -27.34
CA ALA A 351 -1.94 50.53 -27.41
C ALA A 351 -1.54 51.95 -27.90
N PRO A 352 -0.35 52.53 -27.57
CA PRO A 352 0.73 52.14 -26.65
C PRO A 352 0.64 52.91 -25.31
N TYR A 353 0.59 52.19 -24.20
CA TYR A 353 0.51 52.76 -22.85
C TYR A 353 1.73 52.30 -22.04
N GLY A 354 2.46 53.21 -21.38
CA GLY A 354 3.74 52.91 -20.73
C GLY A 354 4.94 53.59 -21.41
N ASN A 355 6.08 53.59 -20.72
CA ASN A 355 7.36 54.04 -21.27
C ASN A 355 8.52 53.13 -20.78
N PRO A 356 8.95 52.10 -21.54
CA PRO A 356 8.53 51.80 -22.91
C PRO A 356 7.06 51.34 -22.99
N PRO A 357 6.36 51.56 -24.11
CA PRO A 357 4.97 51.14 -24.21
C PRO A 357 4.79 49.62 -24.25
N ALA A 358 3.75 49.15 -23.54
CA ALA A 358 3.35 47.74 -23.59
C ALA A 358 2.94 47.33 -25.02
N GLN A 359 3.39 46.14 -25.43
CA GLN A 359 3.09 45.54 -26.72
C GLN A 359 1.87 44.62 -26.63
N ARG A 360 1.31 44.26 -27.78
CA ARG A 360 0.19 43.32 -27.86
C ARG A 360 0.69 41.89 -27.69
N ALA A 361 0.02 41.13 -26.82
CA ALA A 361 0.14 39.69 -26.82
C ALA A 361 -0.47 39.12 -28.11
N GLU A 362 0.11 38.05 -28.63
CA GLU A 362 -0.50 37.31 -29.73
C GLU A 362 -1.85 36.72 -29.29
N ALA A 363 -2.76 36.45 -30.22
CA ALA A 363 -4.17 36.18 -29.93
C ALA A 363 -4.72 34.97 -30.69
N THR A 364 -3.86 34.20 -31.35
CA THR A 364 -4.26 33.01 -32.10
C THR A 364 -4.16 31.82 -31.15
N PRO A 365 -5.28 31.15 -30.82
CA PRO A 365 -5.20 30.00 -29.94
C PRO A 365 -4.46 28.82 -30.56
N PRO A 366 -3.81 27.98 -29.74
CA PRO A 366 -3.21 26.74 -30.20
C PRO A 366 -4.29 25.75 -30.70
N SER A 367 -3.85 24.62 -31.25
CA SER A 367 -4.68 23.43 -31.48
C SER A 367 -4.29 22.32 -30.51
N ILE A 368 -5.25 21.46 -30.19
CA ILE A 368 -5.06 20.27 -29.35
C ILE A 368 -5.98 19.15 -29.87
N ASP A 369 -5.50 17.92 -29.82
CA ASP A 369 -6.28 16.70 -30.08
C ASP A 369 -5.76 15.59 -29.17
N ILE A 370 -6.64 15.01 -28.34
CA ILE A 370 -6.35 13.80 -27.56
C ILE A 370 -6.33 12.64 -28.55
N THR A 371 -5.13 12.08 -28.72
CA THR A 371 -4.86 11.00 -29.67
C THR A 371 -5.05 9.61 -29.04
N ALA A 372 -4.97 9.51 -27.71
CA ALA A 372 -5.27 8.29 -26.96
C ALA A 372 -5.61 8.61 -25.48
N PRO A 373 -6.48 7.83 -24.81
CA PRO A 373 -7.26 6.73 -25.35
C PRO A 373 -8.37 7.22 -26.28
N ALA A 374 -8.91 6.32 -27.12
CA ALA A 374 -10.04 6.62 -27.98
C ALA A 374 -11.34 6.95 -27.20
N GLU A 375 -12.26 7.64 -27.86
CA GLU A 375 -13.57 7.99 -27.30
C GLU A 375 -14.37 6.75 -26.88
N SER A 376 -14.99 6.79 -25.71
CA SER A 376 -15.85 5.75 -25.12
C SER A 376 -15.14 4.42 -24.80
N THR A 377 -13.80 4.40 -24.77
CA THR A 377 -13.02 3.21 -24.41
C THR A 377 -13.18 2.85 -22.92
N VAL A 378 -13.11 1.56 -22.61
CA VAL A 378 -13.03 1.04 -21.24
C VAL A 378 -11.56 1.00 -20.83
N VAL A 379 -11.20 1.71 -19.78
CA VAL A 379 -9.81 1.89 -19.35
C VAL A 379 -9.61 1.43 -17.91
N VAL A 380 -8.35 1.15 -17.57
CA VAL A 380 -7.93 0.81 -16.20
C VAL A 380 -7.76 2.06 -15.34
N ALA A 381 -7.65 1.90 -14.02
CA ALA A 381 -7.58 3.03 -13.09
C ALA A 381 -6.34 3.93 -13.30
N LYS A 382 -5.22 3.38 -13.76
CA LYS A 382 -4.03 4.16 -14.16
C LYS A 382 -3.93 4.14 -15.68
N THR A 383 -4.26 5.25 -16.33
CA THR A 383 -4.35 5.33 -17.80
C THR A 383 -3.46 6.44 -18.34
N LEU A 384 -2.59 6.10 -19.29
CA LEU A 384 -1.77 7.06 -20.01
C LEU A 384 -2.62 7.77 -21.08
N VAL A 385 -2.63 9.10 -21.05
CA VAL A 385 -3.35 9.94 -22.00
C VAL A 385 -2.34 10.67 -22.88
N TRP A 386 -2.56 10.68 -24.19
CA TRP A 386 -1.75 11.34 -25.18
C TRP A 386 -2.51 12.47 -25.84
N ALA A 387 -1.80 13.55 -26.14
CA ALA A 387 -2.32 14.62 -26.96
C ALA A 387 -1.28 15.13 -27.96
N SER A 388 -1.77 15.64 -29.09
CA SER A 388 -1.00 16.41 -30.06
C SER A 388 -1.39 17.87 -29.98
N ALA A 389 -0.42 18.76 -29.83
CA ALA A 389 -0.66 20.19 -29.72
C ALA A 389 0.25 20.94 -30.69
N SER A 390 -0.27 22.00 -31.31
CA SER A 390 0.52 22.86 -32.19
C SER A 390 0.03 24.30 -32.11
N ASP A 391 0.93 25.24 -32.39
CA ASP A 391 0.65 26.67 -32.33
C ASP A 391 1.42 27.40 -33.46
N ASN A 392 1.02 28.63 -33.81
CA ASN A 392 1.75 29.45 -34.78
C ASN A 392 3.10 29.97 -34.28
N GLU A 393 3.28 30.09 -32.96
CA GLU A 393 4.54 30.45 -32.33
C GLU A 393 5.12 29.29 -31.54
N ALA A 394 4.48 28.92 -30.43
CA ALA A 394 4.91 27.82 -29.57
C ALA A 394 3.85 27.47 -28.52
N ILE A 395 3.77 26.19 -28.18
CA ILE A 395 3.02 25.72 -27.01
C ILE A 395 3.85 26.01 -25.76
N SER A 396 3.24 26.66 -24.76
CA SER A 396 3.85 26.87 -23.45
C SER A 396 3.67 25.63 -22.56
N LYS A 397 2.46 25.07 -22.55
CA LYS A 397 2.13 23.86 -21.77
C LYS A 397 0.86 23.17 -22.26
N VAL A 398 0.73 21.89 -21.92
CA VAL A 398 -0.50 21.11 -22.00
C VAL A 398 -0.87 20.61 -20.61
N GLU A 399 -2.08 20.89 -20.18
CA GLU A 399 -2.63 20.42 -18.90
C GLU A 399 -3.62 19.28 -19.14
N PHE A 400 -3.48 18.19 -18.37
CA PHE A 400 -4.36 17.02 -18.42
C PHE A 400 -5.24 16.96 -17.17
N TYR A 401 -6.54 16.71 -17.38
CA TYR A 401 -7.55 16.67 -16.33
C TYR A 401 -8.33 15.36 -16.37
N ALA A 402 -8.73 14.89 -15.19
CA ALA A 402 -9.74 13.85 -15.03
C ALA A 402 -10.97 14.46 -14.33
N GLY A 403 -12.06 14.60 -15.08
CA GLY A 403 -13.20 15.42 -14.66
C GLY A 403 -12.82 16.91 -14.58
N GLU A 404 -12.92 17.48 -13.39
CA GLU A 404 -12.51 18.87 -13.10
C GLU A 404 -11.12 18.96 -12.45
N GLU A 405 -10.50 17.84 -12.10
CA GLU A 405 -9.23 17.81 -11.36
C GLU A 405 -8.04 17.81 -12.31
N LEU A 406 -7.14 18.79 -12.16
CA LEU A 406 -5.85 18.83 -12.85
C LEU A 406 -5.00 17.66 -12.34
N GLN A 407 -4.52 16.82 -13.25
CA GLN A 407 -3.70 15.65 -12.95
C GLN A 407 -2.23 15.88 -13.30
N ALA A 408 -1.95 16.58 -14.40
CA ALA A 408 -0.58 16.82 -14.86
C ALA A 408 -0.45 18.06 -15.74
N THR A 409 0.74 18.66 -15.76
CA THR A 409 1.12 19.75 -16.67
C THR A 409 2.42 19.38 -17.38
N ILE A 410 2.42 19.39 -18.71
CA ILE A 410 3.54 19.00 -19.57
C ILE A 410 3.97 20.19 -20.42
N THR A 411 5.24 20.59 -20.32
CA THR A 411 5.77 21.81 -20.95
C THR A 411 6.56 21.56 -22.25
N ALA A 412 6.70 20.30 -22.66
CA ALA A 412 7.40 19.92 -23.88
C ALA A 412 6.86 18.61 -24.47
N PRO A 413 6.87 18.44 -25.81
CA PRO A 413 6.42 17.19 -26.43
C PRO A 413 7.40 16.03 -26.16
N PRO A 414 6.92 14.77 -26.18
CA PRO A 414 5.54 14.35 -26.42
C PRO A 414 4.60 14.72 -25.26
N TYR A 415 3.42 15.27 -25.57
CA TYR A 415 2.44 15.65 -24.55
C TYR A 415 1.64 14.42 -24.12
N GLN A 416 2.05 13.82 -23.01
CA GLN A 416 1.39 12.66 -22.44
C GLN A 416 1.50 12.65 -20.91
N ALA A 417 0.50 12.08 -20.24
CA ALA A 417 0.50 11.96 -18.78
C ALA A 417 -0.27 10.72 -18.31
N MET A 418 0.27 10.04 -17.30
CA MET A 418 -0.40 8.95 -16.60
C MET A 418 -1.42 9.54 -15.62
N LEU A 419 -2.72 9.30 -15.84
CA LEU A 419 -3.80 9.84 -15.01
C LEU A 419 -4.28 8.80 -13.99
N ASP A 420 -4.62 9.26 -12.77
CA ASP A 420 -5.23 8.43 -11.74
C ASP A 420 -6.76 8.57 -11.75
N LEU A 421 -7.42 7.51 -12.22
CA LEU A 421 -8.86 7.41 -12.37
C LEU A 421 -9.49 6.53 -11.28
N SER A 422 -8.75 6.17 -10.23
CA SER A 422 -9.24 5.31 -9.15
C SER A 422 -10.52 5.81 -8.47
N LYS A 423 -10.70 7.14 -8.34
CA LYS A 423 -11.95 7.75 -7.83
C LYS A 423 -13.17 7.54 -8.73
N TYR A 424 -12.96 7.19 -10.01
CA TYR A 424 -13.99 7.05 -11.03
C TYR A 424 -14.32 5.59 -11.37
N ARG A 425 -13.84 4.61 -10.60
CA ARG A 425 -14.12 3.19 -10.88
C ARG A 425 -15.62 2.90 -10.98
N GLY A 426 -16.02 2.20 -12.04
CA GLY A 426 -17.42 1.92 -12.35
C GLY A 426 -18.21 3.12 -12.88
N GLN A 427 -17.55 4.25 -13.12
CA GLN A 427 -18.15 5.48 -13.63
C GLN A 427 -17.52 5.86 -14.98
N THR A 428 -18.25 6.72 -15.67
CA THR A 428 -17.79 7.39 -16.88
C THR A 428 -17.21 8.74 -16.51
N VAL A 429 -16.01 9.06 -17.02
CA VAL A 429 -15.30 10.32 -16.74
C VAL A 429 -14.79 10.96 -18.02
N ALA A 430 -14.84 12.28 -18.08
CA ALA A 430 -14.20 13.06 -19.15
C ALA A 430 -12.71 13.26 -18.84
N LEU A 431 -11.85 12.80 -19.73
CA LEU A 431 -10.43 13.14 -19.78
C LEU A 431 -10.30 14.38 -20.66
N ARG A 432 -9.65 15.43 -20.17
CA ARG A 432 -9.50 16.69 -20.92
C ARG A 432 -8.03 17.04 -21.07
N ALA A 433 -7.65 17.54 -22.22
CA ALA A 433 -6.33 18.11 -22.49
C ALA A 433 -6.50 19.55 -22.95
N VAL A 434 -5.79 20.47 -22.31
CA VAL A 434 -5.85 21.90 -22.60
C VAL A 434 -4.47 22.37 -22.97
N ALA A 435 -4.28 22.80 -24.22
CA ALA A 435 -3.04 23.39 -24.69
C ALA A 435 -3.07 24.90 -24.49
N TYR A 436 -1.95 25.47 -24.06
CA TYR A 436 -1.76 26.92 -23.90
C TYR A 436 -0.55 27.37 -24.72
N ASP A 437 -0.62 28.58 -25.27
CA ASP A 437 0.52 29.33 -25.79
C ASP A 437 1.15 30.22 -24.69
N PHE A 438 2.12 31.07 -25.04
CA PHE A 438 2.76 32.00 -24.10
C PHE A 438 1.91 33.23 -23.74
N ALA A 439 0.84 33.50 -24.49
CA ALA A 439 -0.17 34.50 -24.17
C ALA A 439 -1.34 33.93 -23.34
N LEU A 440 -1.26 32.65 -22.95
CA LEU A 440 -2.34 31.88 -22.32
C LEU A 440 -3.65 31.91 -23.13
N ASN A 441 -3.59 32.01 -24.47
CA ASN A 441 -4.72 31.54 -25.25
C ASN A 441 -4.70 30.01 -25.21
N ASP A 442 -5.89 29.41 -25.23
CA ASP A 442 -6.03 27.97 -25.10
C ASP A 442 -6.98 27.37 -26.11
N ALA A 443 -6.74 26.09 -26.37
CA ALA A 443 -7.69 25.16 -26.95
C ALA A 443 -7.82 23.93 -26.05
N GLU A 444 -8.98 23.30 -26.11
CA GLU A 444 -9.30 22.12 -25.32
C GLU A 444 -9.85 21.02 -26.21
N ASP A 445 -9.43 19.79 -25.92
CA ASP A 445 -10.10 18.58 -26.40
C ASP A 445 -10.47 17.70 -25.20
N SER A 446 -11.50 16.85 -25.37
CA SER A 446 -12.01 15.99 -24.32
C SER A 446 -12.44 14.64 -24.87
N ARG A 447 -12.10 13.57 -24.13
CA ARG A 447 -12.55 12.20 -24.39
C ARG A 447 -13.34 11.66 -23.21
N THR A 448 -14.42 10.95 -23.48
CA THR A 448 -15.15 10.24 -22.43
C THR A 448 -14.64 8.80 -22.34
N VAL A 449 -14.30 8.32 -21.15
CA VAL A 449 -13.89 6.92 -20.92
C VAL A 449 -14.70 6.28 -19.78
N THR A 450 -14.80 4.96 -19.78
CA THR A 450 -15.41 4.22 -18.67
C THR A 450 -14.32 3.50 -17.89
N VAL A 451 -14.26 3.71 -16.58
CA VAL A 451 -13.25 3.07 -15.73
C VAL A 451 -13.79 1.76 -15.19
N VAL A 452 -12.99 0.69 -15.29
CA VAL A 452 -13.37 -0.64 -14.80
C VAL A 452 -13.89 -0.63 -13.34
N PRO A 453 -15.06 -1.21 -13.04
CA PRO A 453 -15.56 -1.33 -11.67
C PRO A 453 -14.67 -2.25 -10.82
N ALA A 454 -14.74 -2.08 -9.50
CA ALA A 454 -14.17 -3.03 -8.56
C ALA A 454 -15.13 -4.23 -8.37
N PRO A 455 -14.63 -5.45 -8.11
CA PRO A 455 -15.46 -6.58 -7.75
C PRO A 455 -16.17 -6.35 -6.41
N ALA A 456 -17.25 -7.09 -6.17
CA ALA A 456 -17.86 -7.13 -4.84
C ALA A 456 -16.90 -7.83 -3.85
N PRO A 457 -16.89 -7.43 -2.56
CA PRO A 457 -16.05 -8.08 -1.56
C PRO A 457 -16.23 -9.61 -1.52
N GLY A 458 -15.12 -10.35 -1.44
CA GLY A 458 -15.10 -11.81 -1.42
C GLY A 458 -15.36 -12.47 -2.78
N THR A 459 -15.31 -11.72 -3.88
CA THR A 459 -15.49 -12.23 -5.24
C THR A 459 -14.29 -11.91 -6.11
N ALA A 460 -14.16 -12.64 -7.23
CA ALA A 460 -13.24 -12.28 -8.30
C ALA A 460 -14.02 -11.94 -9.58
N SER A 461 -13.55 -10.95 -10.33
CA SER A 461 -14.14 -10.52 -11.60
C SER A 461 -13.12 -10.52 -12.72
N LEU A 462 -13.61 -10.69 -13.96
CA LEU A 462 -12.84 -10.43 -15.18
C LEU A 462 -13.51 -9.29 -15.94
N LEU A 463 -12.70 -8.36 -16.44
CA LEU A 463 -13.12 -7.32 -17.37
C LEU A 463 -12.11 -7.20 -18.52
N THR A 464 -12.59 -6.76 -19.67
CA THR A 464 -11.74 -6.32 -20.79
C THR A 464 -11.53 -4.81 -20.71
N ALA A 465 -10.31 -4.36 -20.97
CA ALA A 465 -9.97 -2.94 -21.05
C ALA A 465 -8.94 -2.73 -22.17
N THR A 466 -8.70 -1.47 -22.50
CA THR A 466 -7.61 -1.07 -23.40
C THR A 466 -6.57 -0.29 -22.63
N LEU A 467 -5.29 -0.53 -22.93
CA LEU A 467 -4.18 0.28 -22.46
C LEU A 467 -3.34 0.76 -23.63
N THR A 468 -3.16 2.06 -23.73
CA THR A 468 -2.24 2.67 -24.68
C THR A 468 -0.82 2.63 -24.13
N ILE A 469 0.08 1.93 -24.81
CA ILE A 469 1.49 1.88 -24.47
C ILE A 469 2.28 2.54 -25.63
N PRO A 470 3.23 3.44 -25.35
CA PRO A 470 4.20 3.91 -26.35
C PRO A 470 4.92 2.70 -26.97
N THR A 471 4.89 2.57 -28.31
CA THR A 471 5.48 1.42 -29.00
C THR A 471 6.36 1.88 -30.15
N TYR A 472 7.60 1.40 -30.16
CA TYR A 472 8.52 1.61 -31.29
C TYR A 472 8.05 0.84 -32.53
N PRO A 473 8.29 1.34 -33.75
CA PRO A 473 7.73 0.78 -34.98
C PRO A 473 8.45 -0.51 -35.46
N TYR A 474 8.88 -1.40 -34.56
CA TYR A 474 9.65 -2.61 -34.87
C TYR A 474 8.92 -3.56 -35.83
N ALA A 475 7.58 -3.63 -35.73
CA ALA A 475 6.75 -4.55 -36.51
C ALA A 475 6.94 -4.39 -38.03
N ALA A 476 7.20 -3.18 -38.52
CA ALA A 476 7.44 -2.89 -39.93
C ALA A 476 8.78 -3.44 -40.46
N TYR A 477 9.67 -3.87 -39.58
CA TYR A 477 11.02 -4.34 -39.89
C TYR A 477 11.22 -5.83 -39.55
N LEU A 478 10.13 -6.53 -39.23
CA LEU A 478 10.18 -7.96 -38.97
C LEU A 478 10.25 -8.76 -40.27
N THR A 479 11.05 -9.81 -40.23
CA THR A 479 11.13 -10.85 -41.24
C THR A 479 10.89 -12.20 -40.59
N SER A 480 10.51 -13.21 -41.36
CA SER A 480 10.28 -14.55 -40.79
C SER A 480 11.46 -15.46 -41.06
N ALA A 481 11.86 -16.21 -40.04
CA ALA A 481 12.75 -17.36 -40.12
C ALA A 481 12.01 -18.64 -39.73
N TYR A 482 12.53 -19.80 -40.13
CA TYR A 482 11.91 -21.09 -39.87
C TYR A 482 12.90 -22.07 -39.26
N THR A 483 12.48 -22.78 -38.22
CA THR A 483 13.23 -23.90 -37.63
C THR A 483 12.56 -25.23 -37.94
N PRO A 484 13.22 -26.15 -38.68
CA PRO A 484 12.68 -27.48 -38.94
C PRO A 484 12.66 -28.37 -37.69
N THR A 485 13.47 -28.05 -36.68
CA THR A 485 13.57 -28.83 -35.43
C THR A 485 12.24 -28.83 -34.66
N TYR A 486 11.61 -27.66 -34.56
CA TYR A 486 10.36 -27.48 -33.83
C TYR A 486 9.16 -27.25 -34.74
N ASN A 487 9.39 -27.11 -36.06
CA ASN A 487 8.38 -26.72 -37.03
C ASN A 487 7.70 -25.38 -36.65
N ILE A 488 8.53 -24.39 -36.29
CA ILE A 488 8.10 -23.06 -35.85
C ILE A 488 8.65 -22.02 -36.84
N THR A 489 7.79 -21.09 -37.25
CA THR A 489 8.19 -19.84 -37.90
C THR A 489 8.25 -18.76 -36.83
N TYR A 490 9.36 -18.02 -36.77
CA TYR A 490 9.58 -16.97 -35.76
C TYR A 490 10.05 -15.67 -36.40
N ALA A 491 9.74 -14.55 -35.75
CA ALA A 491 10.09 -13.23 -36.23
C ALA A 491 11.56 -12.86 -35.93
N VAL A 492 12.24 -12.26 -36.90
CA VAL A 492 13.61 -11.73 -36.83
C VAL A 492 13.58 -10.26 -37.22
N LEU A 493 14.14 -9.39 -36.38
CA LEU A 493 14.20 -7.96 -36.63
C LEU A 493 15.38 -7.60 -37.54
N ASN A 494 15.11 -6.87 -38.62
CA ASN A 494 16.16 -6.26 -39.44
C ASN A 494 16.69 -4.99 -38.75
N TRP A 495 17.71 -5.15 -37.91
CA TRP A 495 18.32 -4.06 -37.14
C TRP A 495 18.85 -2.91 -37.99
N ASP A 496 19.47 -3.20 -39.14
CA ASP A 496 20.02 -2.16 -40.01
C ASP A 496 18.90 -1.27 -40.56
N ALA A 497 17.80 -1.87 -41.03
CA ALA A 497 16.65 -1.13 -41.55
C ALA A 497 15.90 -0.38 -40.45
N TYR A 498 15.74 -0.99 -39.28
CA TYR A 498 15.09 -0.38 -38.11
C TYR A 498 15.89 0.83 -37.59
N ASN A 499 17.21 0.69 -37.38
CA ASN A 499 18.03 1.79 -36.88
C ASN A 499 18.16 2.92 -37.92
N SER A 500 18.20 2.58 -39.22
CA SER A 500 18.27 3.58 -40.30
C SER A 500 17.01 4.42 -40.45
N SER A 501 15.88 4.05 -39.82
CA SER A 501 14.64 4.82 -39.87
C SER A 501 14.51 5.88 -38.79
N ASP A 502 15.48 5.99 -37.87
CA ASP A 502 15.45 6.87 -36.70
C ASP A 502 14.15 6.70 -35.89
N PRO A 503 13.91 5.49 -35.35
CA PRO A 503 12.60 5.10 -34.86
C PRO A 503 12.26 5.86 -33.58
N THR A 504 11.03 6.36 -33.50
CA THR A 504 10.46 7.01 -32.31
C THR A 504 9.17 6.27 -31.91
N PRO A 505 8.85 6.19 -30.60
CA PRO A 505 7.64 5.50 -30.17
C PRO A 505 6.39 6.29 -30.53
N ALA A 506 5.29 5.57 -30.81
CA ALA A 506 3.97 6.12 -31.05
C ALA A 506 2.93 5.43 -30.15
N PRO A 507 1.80 6.07 -29.81
CA PRO A 507 0.75 5.43 -29.04
C PRO A 507 0.21 4.21 -29.79
N HIS A 508 0.13 3.07 -29.08
CA HIS A 508 -0.50 1.85 -29.56
C HIS A 508 -1.44 1.30 -28.50
N ASP A 509 -2.69 1.04 -28.89
CA ASP A 509 -3.70 0.47 -28.01
C ASP A 509 -3.56 -1.05 -27.97
N TYR A 510 -3.49 -1.61 -26.77
CA TYR A 510 -3.46 -3.04 -26.53
C TYR A 510 -4.70 -3.50 -25.78
N ASP A 511 -5.27 -4.64 -26.18
CA ASP A 511 -6.37 -5.27 -25.48
C ASP A 511 -5.88 -6.01 -24.23
N LEU A 512 -6.57 -5.79 -23.12
CA LEU A 512 -6.23 -6.32 -21.80
C LEU A 512 -7.33 -7.21 -21.23
N LEU A 513 -6.90 -8.21 -20.46
CA LEU A 513 -7.76 -8.96 -19.56
C LEU A 513 -7.40 -8.60 -18.12
N VAL A 514 -8.32 -7.97 -17.40
CA VAL A 514 -8.13 -7.51 -16.02
C VAL A 514 -8.89 -8.42 -15.06
N LEU A 515 -8.15 -9.20 -14.29
CA LEU A 515 -8.66 -10.04 -13.22
C LEU A 515 -8.51 -9.29 -11.91
N GLU A 516 -9.52 -9.30 -11.05
CA GLU A 516 -9.44 -8.62 -9.76
C GLU A 516 -10.21 -9.37 -8.68
N ASN A 517 -9.64 -9.43 -7.47
CA ASN A 517 -10.30 -9.88 -6.25
C ASN A 517 -10.07 -8.86 -5.11
N ASP A 518 -10.28 -9.25 -3.85
CA ASP A 518 -10.07 -8.38 -2.70
C ASP A 518 -8.61 -7.89 -2.55
N TYR A 519 -7.63 -8.69 -2.94
CA TYR A 519 -6.20 -8.50 -2.63
C TYR A 519 -5.31 -8.21 -3.84
N LEU A 520 -5.68 -8.68 -5.03
CA LEU A 520 -4.88 -8.58 -6.25
C LEU A 520 -5.72 -8.02 -7.40
N GLN A 521 -5.06 -7.19 -8.22
CA GLN A 521 -5.48 -6.88 -9.58
C GLN A 521 -4.38 -7.35 -10.55
N VAL A 522 -4.72 -8.24 -11.47
CA VAL A 522 -3.79 -8.86 -12.41
C VAL A 522 -4.22 -8.53 -13.82
N THR A 523 -3.29 -8.00 -14.62
CA THR A 523 -3.54 -7.63 -16.02
C THR A 523 -2.79 -8.58 -16.93
N LEU A 524 -3.51 -9.24 -17.84
CA LEU A 524 -2.93 -10.08 -18.88
C LEU A 524 -2.92 -9.32 -20.21
N LEU A 525 -1.91 -9.58 -21.03
CA LEU A 525 -1.68 -8.94 -22.32
C LEU A 525 -1.58 -10.01 -23.43
N PRO A 526 -2.72 -10.46 -23.99
CA PRO A 526 -2.78 -11.52 -25.00
C PRO A 526 -1.91 -11.27 -26.23
N GLU A 527 -1.86 -10.02 -26.71
CA GLU A 527 -1.18 -9.65 -27.96
C GLU A 527 0.35 -9.75 -27.90
N LEU A 528 0.94 -9.72 -26.70
CA LEU A 528 2.40 -9.81 -26.49
C LEU A 528 2.75 -11.07 -25.70
N GLY A 529 2.56 -12.24 -26.31
CA GLY A 529 2.94 -13.54 -25.75
C GLY A 529 2.00 -14.07 -24.67
N GLY A 530 0.78 -13.54 -24.54
CA GLY A 530 -0.12 -13.93 -23.46
C GLY A 530 0.46 -13.71 -22.06
N ARG A 531 1.33 -12.71 -21.90
CA ARG A 531 2.06 -12.47 -20.65
C ARG A 531 1.17 -11.94 -19.54
N ILE A 532 1.61 -12.12 -18.30
CA ILE A 532 1.06 -11.34 -17.17
C ILE A 532 1.79 -10.00 -17.16
N TYR A 533 1.11 -8.93 -17.54
CA TYR A 533 1.72 -7.61 -17.65
C TYR A 533 1.77 -6.86 -16.32
N GLN A 534 0.81 -7.10 -15.41
CA GLN A 534 0.73 -6.40 -14.13
C GLN A 534 0.25 -7.32 -13.01
N MET A 535 0.76 -7.09 -11.80
CA MET A 535 0.24 -7.67 -10.56
C MET A 535 0.24 -6.60 -9.47
N ILE A 536 -0.89 -5.90 -9.30
CA ILE A 536 -1.06 -4.93 -8.22
C ILE A 536 -1.46 -5.67 -6.94
N PHE A 537 -0.65 -5.51 -5.89
CA PHE A 537 -1.00 -5.92 -4.55
C PHE A 537 -1.79 -4.82 -3.85
N LYS A 538 -3.11 -4.99 -3.76
CA LYS A 538 -4.04 -3.94 -3.28
C LYS A 538 -3.78 -3.47 -1.85
N PRO A 539 -3.32 -4.31 -0.89
CA PRO A 539 -2.99 -3.85 0.46
C PRO A 539 -1.92 -2.77 0.51
N THR A 540 -0.96 -2.78 -0.41
CA THR A 540 0.07 -1.72 -0.53
C THR A 540 -0.27 -0.72 -1.64
N GLY A 541 -1.05 -1.14 -2.63
CA GLY A 541 -1.39 -0.37 -3.82
C GLY A 541 -0.29 -0.40 -4.89
N HIS A 542 0.76 -1.21 -4.68
CA HIS A 542 1.94 -1.27 -5.53
C HIS A 542 1.84 -2.37 -6.57
N ASN A 543 2.58 -2.22 -7.67
CA ASN A 543 2.70 -3.23 -8.71
C ASN A 543 3.99 -4.03 -8.49
N GLU A 544 3.88 -5.35 -8.33
CA GLU A 544 5.02 -6.23 -8.04
C GLU A 544 5.88 -6.54 -9.27
N LEU A 545 5.29 -6.38 -10.46
CA LEU A 545 5.94 -6.65 -11.74
C LEU A 545 6.45 -5.36 -12.37
N TYR A 546 7.61 -5.42 -13.00
CA TYR A 546 8.10 -4.33 -13.84
C TYR A 546 7.18 -4.14 -15.05
N GLN A 547 6.78 -2.90 -15.29
CA GLN A 547 6.05 -2.50 -16.48
C GLN A 547 6.90 -1.53 -17.27
N ASN A 548 7.46 -1.97 -18.40
CA ASN A 548 8.18 -1.02 -19.22
C ASN A 548 7.19 0.06 -19.72
N PRO A 549 7.46 1.35 -19.48
CA PRO A 549 6.61 2.42 -20.00
C PRO A 549 6.62 2.50 -21.52
N VAL A 550 7.50 1.76 -22.22
CA VAL A 550 7.59 1.73 -23.68
C VAL A 550 7.84 0.30 -24.19
N ILE A 551 7.25 -0.06 -25.32
CA ILE A 551 7.54 -1.30 -26.04
C ILE A 551 8.70 -1.05 -26.99
N LYS A 552 9.90 -1.46 -26.58
CA LYS A 552 11.18 -1.17 -27.26
C LYS A 552 11.96 -2.47 -27.54
N PRO A 553 12.45 -2.67 -28.77
CA PRO A 553 13.29 -3.84 -29.10
C PRO A 553 14.70 -3.71 -28.52
N THR A 554 15.23 -4.83 -28.07
CA THR A 554 16.60 -5.02 -27.55
C THR A 554 17.30 -6.14 -28.31
N THR A 555 18.62 -6.19 -28.26
CA THR A 555 19.44 -7.23 -28.91
C THR A 555 19.58 -8.52 -28.09
N TRP A 556 18.79 -8.70 -27.02
CA TRP A 556 18.97 -9.75 -26.01
C TRP A 556 18.07 -10.97 -26.21
N GLY A 557 17.58 -11.21 -27.43
CA GLY A 557 16.82 -12.42 -27.73
C GLY A 557 17.70 -13.64 -27.97
N PRO A 558 17.08 -14.83 -28.17
CA PRO A 558 17.80 -16.05 -28.52
C PRO A 558 18.80 -15.82 -29.66
N PRO A 559 19.99 -16.46 -29.67
CA PRO A 559 21.04 -16.15 -30.63
C PRO A 559 20.62 -16.20 -32.10
N GLU A 560 19.71 -17.10 -32.47
CA GLU A 560 19.18 -17.23 -33.83
C GLU A 560 18.12 -16.17 -34.18
N GLN A 561 17.43 -15.64 -33.16
CA GLN A 561 16.43 -14.59 -33.31
C GLN A 561 17.08 -13.20 -33.26
N GLY A 562 18.01 -12.97 -32.32
CA GLY A 562 18.83 -11.76 -32.20
C GLY A 562 18.09 -10.50 -31.73
N TRP A 563 16.86 -10.63 -31.23
CA TRP A 563 16.09 -9.52 -30.68
C TRP A 563 15.00 -9.97 -29.69
N TRP A 564 14.64 -9.10 -28.75
CA TRP A 564 13.59 -9.31 -27.74
C TRP A 564 12.93 -7.98 -27.35
N LEU A 565 11.64 -7.98 -27.01
CA LEU A 565 10.96 -6.81 -26.42
C LEU A 565 11.01 -6.87 -24.90
N ALA A 566 11.66 -5.89 -24.28
CA ALA A 566 11.74 -5.78 -22.83
C ALA A 566 10.45 -5.22 -22.22
N VAL A 567 9.29 -5.84 -22.50
CA VAL A 567 7.96 -5.36 -22.07
C VAL A 567 7.79 -5.36 -20.54
N GLY A 568 8.50 -6.27 -19.86
CA GLY A 568 8.30 -6.58 -18.45
C GLY A 568 7.22 -7.64 -18.24
N GLY A 569 6.70 -7.70 -17.01
CA GLY A 569 5.72 -8.70 -16.60
C GLY A 569 6.31 -10.11 -16.39
N ILE A 570 5.47 -11.14 -16.53
CA ILE A 570 5.85 -12.55 -16.56
C ILE A 570 5.62 -13.11 -17.96
N GLU A 571 6.70 -13.52 -18.63
CA GLU A 571 6.67 -14.09 -19.98
C GLU A 571 7.00 -15.59 -20.01
N TRP A 572 6.68 -16.23 -21.13
CA TRP A 572 6.83 -17.66 -21.36
C TRP A 572 7.85 -17.92 -22.47
N CYS A 573 8.87 -18.70 -22.14
CA CYS A 573 10.04 -18.89 -22.97
C CYS A 573 10.03 -20.31 -23.53
N LEU A 574 9.62 -20.47 -24.79
CA LEU A 574 9.51 -21.76 -25.49
C LEU A 574 9.97 -21.60 -26.95
N PRO A 575 10.58 -22.62 -27.60
CA PRO A 575 11.12 -23.87 -27.06
C PRO A 575 12.64 -23.83 -26.85
N VAL A 576 13.26 -22.66 -26.95
CA VAL A 576 14.72 -22.45 -26.86
C VAL A 576 15.09 -21.66 -25.60
N GLU A 577 16.38 -21.37 -25.43
CA GLU A 577 16.89 -20.68 -24.24
C GLU A 577 16.42 -19.24 -24.10
N GLU A 578 16.66 -18.68 -22.92
CA GLU A 578 16.33 -17.30 -22.55
C GLU A 578 14.85 -16.99 -22.74
N HIS A 579 14.50 -16.22 -23.78
CA HIS A 579 13.16 -15.68 -24.00
C HIS A 579 12.29 -16.56 -24.92
N GLY A 580 12.86 -17.54 -25.62
CA GLY A 580 12.12 -18.38 -26.58
C GLY A 580 11.72 -17.63 -27.88
N TYR A 581 10.81 -18.21 -28.67
CA TYR A 581 10.33 -17.62 -29.93
C TYR A 581 8.96 -16.96 -29.85
N GLU A 582 8.16 -17.30 -28.85
CA GLU A 582 6.72 -16.95 -28.79
C GLU A 582 6.40 -15.86 -27.75
N TRP A 583 7.42 -15.22 -27.17
CA TRP A 583 7.28 -14.16 -26.17
C TRP A 583 6.55 -12.91 -26.70
N GLY A 584 6.60 -12.64 -28.00
CA GLY A 584 6.05 -11.42 -28.63
C GLY A 584 4.92 -11.68 -29.60
N GLU A 585 4.49 -12.94 -29.74
CA GLU A 585 3.42 -13.34 -30.66
C GLU A 585 2.06 -13.30 -29.92
N PRO A 586 0.94 -12.98 -30.59
CA PRO A 586 -0.38 -13.01 -29.96
C PRO A 586 -0.81 -14.42 -29.56
N TRP A 587 -1.38 -14.58 -28.36
CA TRP A 587 -1.91 -15.85 -27.85
C TRP A 587 -3.44 -15.81 -27.74
N ASP A 588 -4.09 -16.90 -28.12
CA ASP A 588 -5.53 -17.07 -27.90
C ASP A 588 -5.83 -17.33 -26.42
N TYR A 589 -7.06 -17.05 -25.98
CA TYR A 589 -7.45 -17.31 -24.59
C TYR A 589 -8.87 -17.83 -24.42
N GLN A 590 -9.08 -18.54 -23.31
CA GLN A 590 -10.39 -19.00 -22.85
C GLN A 590 -10.60 -18.57 -21.40
N VAL A 591 -11.83 -18.16 -21.08
CA VAL A 591 -12.20 -17.65 -19.75
C VAL A 591 -13.22 -18.57 -19.10
N THR A 592 -13.01 -18.87 -17.82
CA THR A 592 -14.02 -19.48 -16.95
C THR A 592 -14.12 -18.68 -15.65
N THR A 593 -15.34 -18.26 -15.30
CA THR A 593 -15.63 -17.57 -14.03
C THR A 593 -16.50 -18.44 -13.13
N SER A 594 -16.18 -18.51 -11.84
CA SER A 594 -16.96 -19.27 -10.85
C SER A 594 -16.92 -18.58 -9.48
N THR A 595 -17.64 -19.13 -8.51
CA THR A 595 -17.55 -18.68 -7.11
C THR A 595 -16.18 -18.93 -6.48
N ALA A 596 -15.36 -19.83 -7.04
CA ALA A 596 -14.01 -20.08 -6.56
C ALA A 596 -13.01 -19.00 -7.02
N GLY A 597 -13.30 -18.31 -8.12
CA GLY A 597 -12.40 -17.34 -8.74
C GLY A 597 -12.56 -17.25 -10.26
N VAL A 598 -11.63 -16.55 -10.88
CA VAL A 598 -11.53 -16.38 -12.34
C VAL A 598 -10.34 -17.21 -12.85
N THR A 599 -10.55 -17.93 -13.95
CA THR A 599 -9.51 -18.68 -14.64
C THR A 599 -9.43 -18.23 -16.10
N VAL A 600 -8.22 -17.91 -16.56
CA VAL A 600 -7.92 -17.62 -17.96
C VAL A 600 -6.85 -18.59 -18.44
N THR A 601 -7.13 -19.37 -19.48
CA THR A 601 -6.15 -20.22 -20.14
C THR A 601 -5.70 -19.56 -21.43
N LEU A 602 -4.43 -19.17 -21.49
CA LEU A 602 -3.76 -18.58 -22.65
C LEU A 602 -3.06 -19.70 -23.44
N GLN A 603 -3.12 -19.68 -24.76
CA GLN A 603 -2.53 -20.73 -25.61
C GLN A 603 -1.84 -20.14 -26.83
N ASP A 604 -0.60 -20.56 -27.08
CA ASP A 604 0.23 -20.13 -28.21
C ASP A 604 -0.37 -20.57 -29.56
N THR A 605 -0.85 -21.82 -29.64
CA THR A 605 -1.31 -22.43 -30.88
C THR A 605 -2.14 -23.69 -30.64
N THR A 606 -3.01 -24.01 -31.58
CA THR A 606 -3.72 -25.29 -31.65
C THR A 606 -3.06 -26.29 -32.61
N ALA A 607 -1.90 -25.96 -33.17
CA ALA A 607 -1.18 -26.81 -34.11
C ALA A 607 -0.88 -28.19 -33.50
N SER A 608 -0.92 -29.23 -34.33
CA SER A 608 -0.71 -30.65 -33.91
C SER A 608 0.62 -31.23 -34.38
N ASP A 609 1.37 -30.44 -35.15
CA ASP A 609 2.62 -30.79 -35.80
C ASP A 609 3.84 -30.05 -35.21
N ARG A 610 3.66 -29.37 -34.07
CA ARG A 610 4.73 -28.71 -33.29
C ARG A 610 4.45 -28.80 -31.78
N ILE A 611 5.49 -28.58 -30.98
CA ILE A 611 5.36 -28.38 -29.54
C ILE A 611 4.51 -27.12 -29.27
N ARG A 612 3.72 -27.14 -28.20
CA ARG A 612 2.82 -26.03 -27.84
C ARG A 612 2.71 -25.84 -26.33
N ALA A 613 2.37 -24.63 -25.91
CA ALA A 613 2.14 -24.26 -24.51
C ALA A 613 0.73 -23.70 -24.28
N ALA A 614 0.13 -24.11 -23.17
CA ALA A 614 -1.03 -23.45 -22.59
C ALA A 614 -0.71 -23.02 -21.15
N ILE A 615 -0.94 -21.76 -20.82
CA ILE A 615 -0.73 -21.22 -19.47
C ILE A 615 -2.08 -20.89 -18.85
N THR A 616 -2.44 -21.62 -17.80
CA THR A 616 -3.68 -21.37 -17.06
C THR A 616 -3.39 -20.48 -15.85
N VAL A 617 -3.93 -19.26 -15.88
CA VAL A 617 -3.85 -18.27 -14.82
C VAL A 617 -5.16 -18.30 -14.03
N HIS A 618 -5.09 -18.60 -12.74
CA HIS A 618 -6.24 -18.63 -11.84
C HIS A 618 -6.07 -17.64 -10.69
N LEU A 619 -7.00 -16.69 -10.59
CA LEU A 619 -7.14 -15.75 -9.48
C LEU A 619 -8.28 -16.22 -8.56
N PRO A 620 -7.98 -16.80 -7.37
CA PRO A 620 -9.01 -17.26 -6.45
C PRO A 620 -9.73 -16.08 -5.79
N ALA A 621 -11.02 -16.20 -5.48
CA ALA A 621 -11.80 -15.09 -4.91
C ALA A 621 -11.31 -14.62 -3.52
N GLY A 622 -10.81 -15.56 -2.69
CA GLY A 622 -10.44 -15.28 -1.28
C GLY A 622 -8.95 -15.47 -0.97
N ARG A 623 -8.07 -15.39 -1.97
CA ARG A 623 -6.62 -15.60 -1.79
C ARG A 623 -5.78 -14.41 -2.27
N GLY A 624 -4.71 -14.11 -1.54
CA GLY A 624 -3.69 -13.11 -1.90
C GLY A 624 -2.56 -13.67 -2.76
N TYR A 625 -2.86 -14.61 -3.66
CA TYR A 625 -1.86 -15.16 -4.61
C TYR A 625 -2.46 -15.33 -6.00
N LEU A 626 -1.60 -15.43 -7.00
CA LEU A 626 -1.94 -15.88 -8.35
C LEU A 626 -1.44 -17.31 -8.57
N ALA A 627 -2.32 -18.22 -9.01
CA ALA A 627 -1.91 -19.56 -9.41
C ALA A 627 -1.66 -19.61 -10.92
N ILE A 628 -0.50 -20.08 -11.33
CA ILE A 628 -0.09 -20.20 -12.73
C ILE A 628 0.19 -21.67 -13.01
N THR A 629 -0.49 -22.25 -14.00
CA THR A 629 -0.34 -23.66 -14.38
C THR A 629 0.12 -23.76 -15.83
N PRO A 630 1.44 -23.87 -16.08
CA PRO A 630 1.95 -24.18 -17.40
C PRO A 630 1.61 -25.62 -17.80
N ARG A 631 1.21 -25.81 -19.06
CA ARG A 631 1.03 -27.10 -19.70
C ARG A 631 1.78 -27.11 -21.02
N ILE A 632 2.84 -27.92 -21.11
CA ILE A 632 3.63 -28.11 -22.32
C ILE A 632 3.23 -29.43 -22.96
N GLU A 633 2.93 -29.41 -24.25
CA GLU A 633 2.46 -30.59 -24.98
C GLU A 633 3.26 -30.81 -26.25
N ASN A 634 3.62 -32.07 -26.49
CA ASN A 634 4.18 -32.52 -27.76
C ASN A 634 3.15 -33.40 -28.49
N PRO A 635 2.29 -32.82 -29.35
CA PRO A 635 1.31 -33.57 -30.13
C PRO A 635 1.93 -34.34 -31.31
N THR A 636 3.23 -34.16 -31.58
CA THR A 636 3.90 -34.75 -32.74
C THR A 636 4.15 -36.25 -32.58
N GLY A 637 4.58 -36.90 -33.67
CA GLY A 637 4.92 -38.33 -33.70
C GLY A 637 6.33 -38.69 -33.21
N PHE A 638 7.13 -37.74 -32.68
CA PHE A 638 8.50 -37.99 -32.24
C PHE A 638 8.85 -37.20 -30.97
N SER A 639 9.84 -37.68 -30.20
CA SER A 639 10.32 -36.99 -29.00
C SER A 639 11.08 -35.72 -29.36
N LEU A 640 10.91 -34.67 -28.56
CA LEU A 640 11.56 -33.37 -28.73
C LEU A 640 12.41 -33.05 -27.50
N ALA A 641 13.65 -32.62 -27.72
CA ALA A 641 14.40 -31.87 -26.71
C ALA A 641 13.93 -30.41 -26.77
N TYR A 642 13.62 -29.80 -25.64
CA TYR A 642 13.06 -28.45 -25.57
C TYR A 642 13.51 -27.73 -24.30
N LYS A 643 13.35 -26.42 -24.28
CA LYS A 643 13.49 -25.57 -23.10
C LYS A 643 12.16 -24.87 -22.84
N PHE A 644 11.75 -24.85 -21.59
CA PHE A 644 10.65 -24.02 -21.12
C PHE A 644 11.10 -23.28 -19.86
N TRP A 645 10.97 -21.96 -19.90
CA TRP A 645 11.16 -21.10 -18.74
C TRP A 645 10.01 -20.10 -18.64
N LEU A 646 9.71 -19.70 -17.43
CA LEU A 646 8.95 -18.49 -17.15
C LEU A 646 9.89 -17.45 -16.56
N ASN A 647 9.84 -16.23 -17.07
CA ASN A 647 10.70 -15.13 -16.66
C ASN A 647 9.82 -14.00 -16.10
N ALA A 648 9.99 -13.68 -14.82
CA ALA A 648 9.28 -12.59 -14.17
C ALA A 648 10.22 -11.40 -13.95
N ALA A 649 9.91 -10.27 -14.59
CA ALA A 649 10.55 -8.99 -14.35
C ALA A 649 9.87 -8.29 -13.16
N LEU A 650 10.62 -8.00 -12.08
CA LEU A 650 10.07 -7.59 -10.78
C LEU A 650 10.55 -6.21 -10.33
N THR A 651 9.66 -5.46 -9.70
CA THR A 651 9.90 -4.15 -9.06
C THR A 651 9.00 -4.00 -7.82
N PRO A 652 9.13 -4.84 -6.78
CA PRO A 652 8.34 -4.69 -5.57
C PRO A 652 8.57 -3.31 -4.94
N GLY A 653 7.49 -2.63 -4.52
CA GLY A 653 7.53 -1.32 -3.88
C GLY A 653 6.80 -0.19 -4.64
N VAL A 654 6.93 1.04 -4.11
CA VAL A 654 6.16 2.23 -4.51
C VAL A 654 6.38 2.72 -5.95
N SER A 655 7.42 2.24 -6.62
CA SER A 655 7.88 2.78 -7.91
C SER A 655 8.15 1.65 -8.89
N ASN A 656 8.01 1.95 -10.18
CA ASN A 656 8.37 1.04 -11.26
C ASN A 656 9.90 0.94 -11.42
N THR A 657 10.63 0.74 -10.33
CA THR A 657 12.08 0.59 -10.29
C THR A 657 12.52 -0.12 -9.00
N VAL A 658 13.57 -0.94 -9.06
CA VAL A 658 14.08 -1.66 -7.88
C VAL A 658 14.96 -0.79 -6.96
N GLY A 659 14.91 -1.06 -5.65
CA GLY A 659 15.71 -0.41 -4.63
C GLY A 659 17.03 -1.12 -4.32
N ALA A 660 17.96 -0.40 -3.66
CA ALA A 660 19.27 -0.93 -3.26
C ALA A 660 19.17 -2.02 -2.18
N ASP A 661 18.09 -2.00 -1.41
CA ASP A 661 17.82 -2.89 -0.28
C ASP A 661 16.99 -4.12 -0.65
N LEU A 662 16.83 -4.35 -1.95
CA LEU A 662 16.26 -5.58 -2.48
C LEU A 662 17.22 -6.75 -2.34
N HIS A 663 16.71 -7.86 -1.81
CA HIS A 663 17.39 -9.13 -1.68
C HIS A 663 16.76 -10.21 -2.55
N PHE A 664 17.59 -10.98 -3.26
CA PHE A 664 17.22 -12.28 -3.81
C PHE A 664 17.16 -13.35 -2.71
N VAL A 665 16.15 -14.21 -2.75
CA VAL A 665 15.96 -15.31 -1.81
C VAL A 665 15.95 -16.63 -2.58
N PHE A 666 17.06 -17.35 -2.48
CA PHE A 666 17.27 -18.69 -3.02
C PHE A 666 17.78 -19.61 -1.91
N ASN A 667 17.61 -20.92 -2.08
CA ASN A 667 17.86 -21.92 -1.04
C ASN A 667 19.13 -22.76 -1.28
N ALA A 668 19.77 -22.60 -2.45
CA ALA A 668 21.01 -23.30 -2.77
C ALA A 668 22.23 -22.75 -2.01
N GLU A 669 23.15 -23.65 -1.65
CA GLU A 669 24.45 -23.31 -1.03
C GLU A 669 25.42 -22.67 -2.04
N GLU A 670 25.29 -23.01 -3.33
CA GLU A 670 26.11 -22.50 -4.41
C GLU A 670 25.26 -22.08 -5.62
N MET A 671 25.76 -21.09 -6.34
CA MET A 671 25.20 -20.59 -7.59
C MET A 671 26.17 -20.78 -8.75
N SER A 672 25.65 -21.03 -9.94
CA SER A 672 26.43 -21.05 -11.18
C SER A 672 26.22 -19.76 -11.97
N VAL A 673 27.30 -19.06 -12.28
CA VAL A 673 27.29 -17.82 -13.08
C VAL A 673 26.96 -18.14 -14.54
N HIS A 674 25.89 -17.53 -15.03
CA HIS A 674 25.49 -17.56 -16.44
C HIS A 674 26.17 -16.43 -17.23
N SER A 675 26.22 -15.24 -16.64
CA SER A 675 26.83 -14.04 -17.25
C SER A 675 27.13 -13.02 -16.17
N THR A 676 28.27 -12.32 -16.26
CA THR A 676 28.57 -11.21 -15.34
C THR A 676 29.59 -10.24 -15.91
N GLY A 677 29.39 -8.95 -15.62
CA GLY A 677 30.42 -7.91 -15.78
C GLY A 677 31.30 -7.74 -14.54
N ASP A 678 30.94 -8.35 -13.41
CA ASP A 678 31.60 -8.11 -12.14
C ASP A 678 32.87 -8.97 -11.97
N ASN A 679 34.03 -8.30 -11.98
CA ASN A 679 35.34 -8.96 -11.84
C ASN A 679 35.59 -9.64 -10.49
N ARG A 680 34.69 -9.50 -9.51
CA ARG A 680 34.74 -10.21 -8.22
C ARG A 680 34.20 -11.63 -8.32
N LEU A 681 33.48 -11.97 -9.39
CA LEU A 681 32.81 -13.25 -9.60
C LEU A 681 33.55 -14.13 -10.61
N PRO A 682 33.43 -15.46 -10.50
CA PRO A 682 33.99 -16.38 -11.48
C PRO A 682 33.30 -16.20 -12.84
N GLY A 683 34.03 -16.43 -13.93
CA GLY A 683 33.48 -16.32 -15.30
C GLY A 683 33.44 -14.90 -15.87
N HIS A 684 33.86 -13.87 -15.13
CA HIS A 684 34.03 -12.51 -15.67
C HIS A 684 34.91 -12.50 -16.93
N ASN A 685 34.49 -11.74 -17.96
CA ASN A 685 35.10 -11.67 -19.30
C ASN A 685 35.11 -12.99 -20.10
N THR A 686 34.25 -13.95 -19.73
CA THR A 686 34.03 -15.16 -20.52
C THR A 686 32.55 -15.31 -20.83
N VAL A 687 32.22 -16.11 -21.84
CA VAL A 687 30.84 -16.58 -22.09
C VAL A 687 30.80 -18.01 -21.58
N PRO A 688 30.23 -18.27 -20.39
CA PRO A 688 30.15 -19.61 -19.83
C PRO A 688 29.45 -20.59 -20.77
N SER A 689 30.07 -21.76 -21.01
CA SER A 689 29.49 -22.83 -21.83
C SER A 689 28.85 -23.94 -21.00
N GLY A 690 28.90 -23.82 -19.68
CA GLY A 690 28.39 -24.79 -18.73
C GLY A 690 28.45 -24.27 -17.28
N PRO A 691 28.14 -25.13 -16.30
CA PRO A 691 27.98 -24.74 -14.91
C PRO A 691 29.31 -24.72 -14.11
N GLU A 692 30.46 -24.54 -14.76
CA GLU A 692 31.78 -24.60 -14.11
C GLU A 692 32.12 -23.37 -13.25
N HIS A 693 31.50 -22.22 -13.52
CA HIS A 693 31.79 -20.96 -12.83
C HIS A 693 30.86 -20.77 -11.62
N ARG A 694 31.27 -21.28 -10.46
CA ARG A 694 30.43 -21.32 -9.25
C ARG A 694 30.94 -20.45 -8.12
N PHE A 695 30.01 -19.95 -7.31
CA PHE A 695 30.31 -19.18 -6.10
C PHE A 695 29.34 -19.56 -4.96
N GLY A 696 29.79 -19.43 -3.72
CA GLY A 696 28.96 -19.68 -2.54
C GLY A 696 27.87 -18.62 -2.39
N TRP A 697 26.71 -19.02 -1.88
CA TRP A 697 25.54 -18.15 -1.74
C TRP A 697 25.02 -18.10 -0.29
N PRO A 698 24.52 -16.94 0.18
CA PRO A 698 24.48 -15.64 -0.50
C PRO A 698 25.79 -14.83 -0.36
N ILE A 699 26.69 -15.23 0.54
CA ILE A 699 27.94 -14.51 0.82
C ILE A 699 29.10 -15.16 0.06
N TYR A 700 29.79 -14.36 -0.75
CA TYR A 700 31.01 -14.77 -1.46
C TYR A 700 32.12 -13.75 -1.27
N ASN A 701 33.29 -14.22 -0.81
CA ASN A 701 34.46 -13.37 -0.50
C ASN A 701 34.10 -12.15 0.39
N GLY A 702 33.21 -12.34 1.37
CA GLY A 702 32.77 -11.30 2.31
C GLY A 702 31.77 -10.29 1.75
N THR A 703 31.26 -10.48 0.52
CA THR A 703 30.19 -9.68 -0.07
C THR A 703 28.91 -10.50 -0.09
N ASP A 704 27.81 -9.93 0.42
CA ASP A 704 26.48 -10.50 0.28
C ASP A 704 25.92 -10.16 -1.12
N PHE A 705 25.87 -11.15 -1.99
CA PHE A 705 25.34 -11.03 -3.36
C PHE A 705 23.82 -11.22 -3.43
N SER A 706 23.13 -11.54 -2.32
CA SER A 706 21.66 -11.48 -2.30
C SER A 706 21.18 -10.04 -2.45
N ARG A 707 21.89 -9.07 -1.86
CA ARG A 707 21.51 -7.64 -1.84
C ARG A 707 21.96 -6.92 -3.11
N LEU A 708 21.00 -6.35 -3.84
CA LEU A 708 21.26 -5.67 -5.12
C LEU A 708 22.20 -4.46 -4.99
N GLY A 709 22.08 -3.68 -3.91
CA GLY A 709 22.95 -2.52 -3.66
C GLY A 709 24.44 -2.84 -3.47
N ASN A 710 24.81 -4.12 -3.34
CA ASN A 710 26.20 -4.56 -3.27
C ASN A 710 26.80 -4.92 -4.66
N TRP A 711 25.96 -4.94 -5.70
CA TRP A 711 26.36 -5.31 -7.05
C TRP A 711 27.06 -4.16 -7.75
N ARG A 712 28.05 -4.47 -8.57
CA ARG A 712 28.74 -3.45 -9.37
C ARG A 712 28.12 -3.38 -10.76
N GLU A 713 28.31 -4.44 -11.51
CA GLU A 713 27.81 -4.65 -12.88
C GLU A 713 26.76 -5.76 -12.89
N TRP A 714 26.25 -6.13 -14.07
CA TRP A 714 25.21 -7.15 -14.19
C TRP A 714 25.68 -8.53 -13.72
N LEU A 715 24.70 -9.33 -13.28
CA LEU A 715 24.90 -10.72 -12.89
C LEU A 715 23.65 -11.53 -13.22
N GLY A 716 23.84 -12.62 -13.96
CA GLY A 716 22.86 -13.69 -14.16
C GLY A 716 23.41 -15.02 -13.64
N PHE A 717 22.60 -15.79 -12.92
CA PHE A 717 23.04 -16.99 -12.21
C PHE A 717 21.91 -17.99 -11.97
N PHE A 718 22.25 -19.27 -11.83
CA PHE A 718 21.33 -20.38 -11.53
C PHE A 718 21.62 -20.99 -10.16
N GLU A 719 20.59 -21.48 -9.47
CA GLU A 719 20.78 -22.44 -8.37
C GLU A 719 21.51 -23.69 -8.88
N TYR A 720 22.57 -24.09 -8.20
CA TYR A 720 23.36 -25.27 -8.57
C TYR A 720 23.22 -26.40 -7.54
N PRO A 721 23.09 -27.67 -7.96
CA PRO A 721 22.98 -28.16 -9.34
C PRO A 721 21.60 -27.95 -10.00
N GLN A 722 20.59 -27.62 -9.21
CA GLN A 722 19.20 -27.35 -9.59
C GLN A 722 18.51 -26.67 -8.39
N ALA A 723 17.22 -26.33 -8.52
CA ALA A 723 16.43 -25.76 -7.45
C ALA A 723 16.49 -26.61 -6.16
N ALA A 724 16.94 -26.01 -5.07
CA ALA A 724 17.19 -26.71 -3.80
C ALA A 724 15.94 -26.89 -2.94
N ALA A 725 14.92 -26.04 -3.15
CA ALA A 725 13.66 -26.06 -2.42
C ALA A 725 12.49 -25.67 -3.31
N ASN A 726 11.26 -25.88 -2.82
CA ASN A 726 10.01 -25.58 -3.52
C ASN A 726 9.63 -24.09 -3.51
N PHE A 727 10.59 -23.18 -3.26
CA PHE A 727 10.35 -21.75 -3.35
C PHE A 727 11.62 -20.96 -3.70
N ALA A 728 11.43 -19.80 -4.32
CA ALA A 728 12.41 -18.74 -4.47
C ALA A 728 11.66 -17.39 -4.43
N GLY A 729 12.36 -16.27 -4.31
CA GLY A 729 11.70 -14.97 -4.31
C GLY A 729 12.63 -13.78 -4.23
N VAL A 730 12.04 -12.61 -4.05
CA VAL A 730 12.74 -11.37 -3.75
C VAL A 730 12.04 -10.60 -2.64
N TYR A 731 12.79 -9.80 -1.89
CA TYR A 731 12.23 -8.92 -0.86
C TYR A 731 13.05 -7.64 -0.72
N ASP A 732 12.40 -6.50 -0.86
CA ASP A 732 12.99 -5.19 -0.56
C ASP A 732 12.67 -4.80 0.89
N THR A 733 13.73 -4.75 1.70
CA THR A 733 13.59 -4.45 3.13
C THR A 733 13.30 -2.98 3.43
N ALA A 734 13.61 -2.06 2.50
CA ALA A 734 13.25 -0.65 2.62
C ALA A 734 11.78 -0.43 2.23
N ALA A 735 11.30 -1.10 1.18
CA ALA A 735 9.89 -1.10 0.81
C ALA A 735 9.03 -1.96 1.78
N ASN A 736 9.67 -2.90 2.50
CA ASN A 736 9.02 -3.90 3.34
C ASN A 736 8.02 -4.76 2.55
N GLU A 737 8.41 -5.12 1.34
CA GLU A 737 7.58 -5.76 0.32
C GLU A 737 8.41 -6.66 -0.61
N GLY A 738 7.79 -7.67 -1.20
CA GLY A 738 8.45 -8.63 -2.07
C GLY A 738 7.48 -9.60 -2.73
N LEU A 739 8.04 -10.53 -3.49
CA LEU A 739 7.28 -11.53 -4.23
C LEU A 739 7.92 -12.91 -4.05
N ALA A 740 7.13 -13.87 -3.59
CA ALA A 740 7.52 -15.27 -3.45
C ALA A 740 6.92 -16.11 -4.58
N ARG A 741 7.76 -16.95 -5.19
CA ARG A 741 7.39 -17.98 -6.17
C ARG A 741 7.48 -19.35 -5.50
N VAL A 742 6.36 -20.04 -5.36
CA VAL A 742 6.27 -21.39 -4.78
C VAL A 742 5.96 -22.38 -5.89
N PHE A 743 6.78 -23.42 -6.05
CA PHE A 743 6.74 -24.34 -7.20
C PHE A 743 7.23 -25.75 -6.83
N PRO A 744 6.85 -26.80 -7.58
CA PRO A 744 7.38 -28.14 -7.37
C PRO A 744 8.79 -28.26 -7.99
N ALA A 745 9.84 -28.22 -7.17
CA ALA A 745 11.25 -28.27 -7.62
C ALA A 745 11.65 -29.61 -8.26
N ASN A 746 10.84 -30.66 -8.07
CA ASN A 746 10.96 -31.94 -8.77
C ASN A 746 10.40 -31.93 -10.20
N VAL A 747 9.77 -30.85 -10.64
CA VAL A 747 9.31 -30.63 -12.02
C VAL A 747 9.99 -29.39 -12.61
N ALA A 748 9.90 -28.25 -11.92
CA ALA A 748 10.59 -27.03 -12.29
C ALA A 748 11.96 -27.01 -11.63
N HIS A 749 12.90 -27.76 -12.22
CA HIS A 749 14.25 -27.94 -11.70
C HIS A 749 15.12 -26.68 -11.77
N GLY A 750 14.79 -25.72 -12.62
CA GLY A 750 15.56 -24.49 -12.80
C GLY A 750 15.06 -23.34 -11.94
N SER A 751 15.98 -22.65 -11.27
CA SER A 751 15.74 -21.35 -10.63
C SER A 751 16.90 -20.40 -10.93
N LYS A 752 16.61 -19.21 -11.46
CA LYS A 752 17.60 -18.25 -11.96
C LYS A 752 17.29 -16.84 -11.45
N GLY A 753 18.34 -16.10 -11.10
CA GLY A 753 18.29 -14.65 -10.88
C GLY A 753 19.03 -13.89 -11.97
N PHE A 754 18.56 -12.69 -12.31
CA PHE A 754 19.31 -11.72 -13.11
C PHE A 754 19.06 -10.28 -12.65
N GLY A 755 20.07 -9.42 -12.73
CA GLY A 755 19.94 -7.98 -12.50
C GLY A 755 21.01 -7.19 -13.22
N PHE A 756 20.73 -5.92 -13.52
CA PHE A 756 21.56 -5.04 -14.36
C PHE A 756 22.83 -4.49 -13.69
N GLY A 757 22.97 -4.67 -12.36
CA GLY A 757 24.01 -4.05 -11.54
C GLY A 757 23.50 -2.85 -10.75
N TRP A 758 24.38 -2.20 -9.97
CA TRP A 758 24.00 -1.05 -9.15
C TRP A 758 24.96 0.13 -9.28
N SER A 759 26.24 -0.04 -8.94
CA SER A 759 27.20 1.08 -9.01
C SER A 759 27.75 1.38 -10.40
N ASP A 760 27.65 0.43 -11.33
CA ASP A 760 28.07 0.51 -12.74
C ASP A 760 27.12 -0.34 -13.60
N PRO A 761 25.80 -0.01 -13.64
CA PRO A 761 24.80 -0.87 -14.25
C PRO A 761 24.82 -0.78 -15.78
N ILE A 762 24.20 -1.76 -16.44
CA ILE A 762 23.87 -1.63 -17.87
C ILE A 762 23.01 -0.37 -18.06
N PRO A 763 23.35 0.52 -19.03
CA PRO A 763 22.57 1.73 -19.27
C PRO A 763 21.10 1.42 -19.62
N SER A 764 20.16 2.01 -18.87
CA SER A 764 18.72 1.73 -19.00
C SER A 764 18.10 2.19 -20.33
N ASN A 765 18.73 3.15 -21.02
CA ASN A 765 18.31 3.59 -22.34
C ASN A 765 18.34 2.48 -23.42
N VAL A 766 18.93 1.31 -23.11
CA VAL A 766 18.90 0.12 -23.97
C VAL A 766 17.51 -0.53 -24.03
N TRP A 767 16.71 -0.46 -22.97
CA TRP A 767 15.39 -1.11 -22.91
C TRP A 767 14.23 -0.16 -22.59
N THR A 768 14.47 0.98 -21.96
CA THR A 768 13.42 1.95 -21.59
C THR A 768 13.82 3.38 -21.93
N ASP A 769 12.90 4.32 -21.73
CA ASP A 769 13.07 5.76 -22.01
C ASP A 769 12.94 6.64 -20.75
N ASP A 770 12.47 6.11 -19.62
CA ASP A 770 12.31 6.85 -18.35
C ASP A 770 13.43 6.59 -17.32
N GLY A 771 14.34 5.68 -17.66
CA GLY A 771 15.46 5.28 -16.81
C GLY A 771 15.15 4.22 -15.76
N SER A 772 13.93 3.67 -15.73
CA SER A 772 13.52 2.59 -14.83
C SER A 772 14.34 1.31 -14.99
N THR A 773 14.44 0.53 -13.91
CA THR A 773 15.19 -0.73 -13.88
C THR A 773 14.44 -1.82 -13.12
N TYR A 774 14.78 -3.07 -13.39
CA TYR A 774 14.15 -4.24 -12.81
C TYR A 774 15.17 -5.33 -12.54
N LEU A 775 14.70 -6.40 -11.93
CA LEU A 775 15.43 -7.67 -11.87
C LEU A 775 14.56 -8.77 -12.45
N GLU A 776 15.16 -9.92 -12.70
CA GLU A 776 14.44 -11.09 -13.17
C GLU A 776 14.56 -12.27 -12.20
N LEU A 777 13.43 -12.96 -12.01
CA LEU A 777 13.35 -14.25 -11.35
C LEU A 777 12.77 -15.28 -12.33
N HIS A 778 13.53 -16.32 -12.67
CA HIS A 778 13.10 -17.33 -13.64
C HIS A 778 12.84 -18.69 -12.98
N GLY A 779 11.97 -19.47 -13.64
CA GLY A 779 11.66 -20.86 -13.32
C GLY A 779 11.66 -21.74 -14.57
N GLY A 780 12.35 -22.89 -14.53
CA GLY A 780 12.55 -23.73 -15.71
C GLY A 780 12.33 -25.20 -15.47
N VAL A 781 11.94 -25.95 -16.51
CA VAL A 781 11.85 -27.43 -16.45
C VAL A 781 13.25 -28.06 -16.41
N ALA A 782 14.23 -27.43 -17.05
CA ALA A 782 15.63 -27.84 -16.99
C ALA A 782 16.39 -27.03 -15.91
N PRO A 783 17.45 -27.58 -15.28
CA PRO A 783 18.20 -26.87 -14.23
C PRO A 783 18.84 -25.55 -14.69
N THR A 784 19.37 -25.51 -15.92
CA THR A 784 20.08 -24.35 -16.47
C THR A 784 19.71 -24.10 -17.93
N PHE A 785 20.16 -22.98 -18.50
CA PHE A 785 20.06 -22.75 -19.95
C PHE A 785 21.00 -23.64 -20.77
N TRP A 786 22.01 -24.29 -20.19
CA TRP A 786 22.85 -25.24 -20.93
C TRP A 786 22.19 -26.62 -21.08
N ASP A 787 21.20 -26.90 -20.24
CA ASP A 787 20.43 -28.15 -20.22
C ASP A 787 19.16 -28.06 -21.07
N ALA A 788 18.64 -29.21 -21.49
CA ALA A 788 17.34 -29.32 -22.17
C ALA A 788 16.50 -30.43 -21.54
N ALA A 789 15.19 -30.20 -21.46
CA ALA A 789 14.22 -31.22 -21.10
C ALA A 789 13.85 -32.06 -22.34
N THR A 790 13.33 -33.26 -22.14
CA THR A 790 12.80 -34.10 -23.24
C THR A 790 11.33 -34.38 -23.02
N ILE A 791 10.50 -34.13 -24.05
CA ILE A 791 9.08 -34.48 -24.06
C ILE A 791 8.80 -35.50 -25.15
N THR A 792 8.26 -36.66 -24.76
CA THR A 792 7.96 -37.75 -25.69
C THR A 792 6.73 -37.46 -26.54
N ALA A 793 6.67 -38.10 -27.72
CA ALA A 793 5.53 -38.01 -28.64
C ALA A 793 4.18 -38.27 -27.94
N GLY A 794 3.20 -37.39 -28.16
CA GLY A 794 1.83 -37.51 -27.65
C GLY A 794 1.65 -37.26 -26.15
N HIS A 795 2.68 -36.81 -25.44
CA HIS A 795 2.61 -36.52 -23.99
C HIS A 795 2.54 -35.03 -23.69
N SER A 796 2.07 -34.72 -22.47
CA SER A 796 2.10 -33.37 -21.90
C SER A 796 2.72 -33.38 -20.50
N LEU A 797 3.37 -32.27 -20.14
CA LEU A 797 3.86 -31.97 -18.79
C LEU A 797 3.07 -30.78 -18.24
N GLU A 798 2.57 -30.90 -17.01
CA GLU A 798 1.77 -29.87 -16.35
C GLU A 798 2.18 -29.75 -14.87
N TRP A 799 2.25 -28.54 -14.35
CA TRP A 799 2.48 -28.24 -12.94
C TRP A 799 1.90 -26.88 -12.58
N THR A 800 1.73 -26.59 -11.29
CA THR A 800 1.20 -25.32 -10.79
C THR A 800 2.24 -24.61 -9.92
N GLU A 801 2.33 -23.29 -10.10
CA GLU A 801 3.13 -22.38 -9.29
C GLU A 801 2.23 -21.32 -8.65
N TYR A 802 2.61 -20.87 -7.46
CA TYR A 802 1.92 -19.81 -6.73
C TYR A 802 2.84 -18.60 -6.62
N TRP A 803 2.35 -17.46 -7.08
CA TRP A 803 3.02 -16.17 -7.01
C TRP A 803 2.33 -15.32 -5.96
N ILE A 804 3.07 -15.00 -4.90
CA ILE A 804 2.54 -14.47 -3.64
C ILE A 804 3.23 -13.13 -3.37
N PRO A 805 2.55 -12.00 -3.52
CA PRO A 805 3.01 -10.73 -2.98
C PRO A 805 3.05 -10.82 -1.46
N VAL A 806 4.12 -10.30 -0.87
CA VAL A 806 4.38 -10.39 0.56
C VAL A 806 4.80 -9.03 1.07
N SER A 807 4.08 -8.48 2.03
CA SER A 807 4.45 -7.21 2.67
C SER A 807 4.38 -7.31 4.19
N GLY A 808 5.06 -6.37 4.86
CA GLY A 808 4.90 -6.15 6.30
C GLY A 808 5.61 -7.14 7.23
N ILE A 809 6.41 -8.07 6.69
CA ILE A 809 7.07 -9.12 7.48
C ILE A 809 8.59 -8.93 7.66
N GLY A 810 9.20 -7.90 7.05
CA GLY A 810 10.58 -7.48 7.30
C GLY A 810 11.67 -8.30 6.58
N GLY A 811 11.28 -9.29 5.76
CA GLY A 811 12.17 -10.14 4.96
C GLY A 811 11.41 -11.32 4.36
N LEU A 812 12.11 -12.27 3.75
CA LEU A 812 11.53 -13.52 3.28
C LEU A 812 12.52 -14.67 3.52
N SER A 813 12.08 -15.71 4.21
CA SER A 813 12.92 -16.85 4.64
C SER A 813 12.29 -18.19 4.27
N ALA A 814 10.96 -18.28 4.18
CA ALA A 814 10.25 -19.46 3.69
C ALA A 814 8.90 -19.08 3.09
N ALA A 815 8.41 -19.86 2.13
CA ALA A 815 7.07 -19.69 1.57
C ALA A 815 6.44 -21.03 1.15
N THR A 816 5.13 -21.11 1.30
CA THR A 816 4.26 -22.13 0.68
C THR A 816 3.06 -21.43 0.05
N ALA A 817 2.17 -22.18 -0.61
CA ALA A 817 0.91 -21.61 -1.14
C ALA A 817 0.01 -20.99 -0.04
N GLU A 818 0.21 -21.34 1.23
CA GLU A 818 -0.65 -20.90 2.35
C GLU A 818 -0.11 -19.70 3.12
N ALA A 819 1.21 -19.49 3.12
CA ALA A 819 1.86 -18.45 3.91
C ALA A 819 3.32 -18.21 3.50
N ALA A 820 3.84 -17.04 3.87
CA ALA A 820 5.26 -16.72 3.88
C ALA A 820 5.74 -16.36 5.29
N LEU A 821 7.00 -16.68 5.59
CA LEU A 821 7.66 -16.38 6.86
C LEU A 821 8.94 -15.60 6.62
N SER A 822 9.24 -14.71 7.56
CA SER A 822 10.53 -14.07 7.72
C SER A 822 11.12 -14.39 9.09
N THR A 823 12.41 -14.66 9.14
CA THR A 823 13.18 -14.76 10.39
C THR A 823 14.45 -13.94 10.25
N ARG A 824 14.66 -13.00 11.16
CA ARG A 824 15.87 -12.16 11.20
C ARG A 824 16.50 -12.18 12.58
N GLU A 825 17.75 -12.60 12.63
CA GLU A 825 18.58 -12.56 13.83
C GLU A 825 19.22 -11.16 13.99
N SER A 826 19.19 -10.63 15.22
CA SER A 826 19.89 -9.41 15.59
C SER A 826 20.35 -9.49 17.05
N GLY A 827 21.63 -9.80 17.24
CA GLY A 827 22.18 -10.04 18.58
C GLY A 827 21.61 -11.33 19.17
N ASP A 828 20.97 -11.22 20.34
CA ASP A 828 20.31 -12.33 21.03
C ASP A 828 18.82 -12.45 20.70
N ARG A 829 18.32 -11.70 19.71
CA ARG A 829 16.90 -11.60 19.39
C ARG A 829 16.58 -12.03 17.96
N PHE A 830 15.55 -12.85 17.81
CA PHE A 830 14.90 -13.14 16.55
C PHE A 830 13.67 -12.27 16.36
N THR A 831 13.53 -11.69 15.17
CA THR A 831 12.28 -11.08 14.70
C THR A 831 11.64 -12.01 13.69
N ILE A 832 10.35 -12.29 13.87
CA ILE A 832 9.61 -13.25 13.06
C ILE A 832 8.44 -12.50 12.43
N GLY A 833 8.29 -12.63 11.12
CA GLY A 833 7.16 -12.10 10.38
C GLY A 833 6.35 -13.22 9.75
N VAL A 834 5.03 -13.11 9.79
CA VAL A 834 4.06 -14.07 9.26
C VAL A 834 3.11 -13.37 8.31
N HIS A 835 3.07 -13.84 7.07
CA HIS A 835 2.13 -13.39 6.04
C HIS A 835 1.25 -14.57 5.63
N SER A 836 -0.08 -14.45 5.69
CA SER A 836 -0.97 -15.52 5.24
C SER A 836 -1.63 -15.18 3.92
N THR A 837 -1.74 -16.17 3.02
CA THR A 837 -2.39 -15.96 1.71
C THR A 837 -3.92 -15.99 1.76
N ALA A 838 -4.51 -16.20 2.94
CA ALA A 838 -5.95 -16.19 3.19
C ALA A 838 -6.26 -15.54 4.54
N PRO A 839 -7.44 -14.91 4.69
CA PRO A 839 -7.90 -14.43 5.99
C PRO A 839 -8.09 -15.62 6.95
N ARG A 840 -7.59 -15.46 8.18
CA ARG A 840 -7.68 -16.42 9.27
C ARG A 840 -8.11 -15.70 10.53
N ALA A 841 -9.13 -16.25 11.18
CA ALA A 841 -9.66 -15.69 12.41
C ALA A 841 -8.67 -15.84 13.58
N ALA A 842 -8.79 -14.98 14.58
CA ALA A 842 -8.02 -15.08 15.81
C ALA A 842 -8.12 -16.49 16.43
N GLY A 843 -6.96 -17.07 16.76
CA GLY A 843 -6.82 -18.42 17.29
C GLY A 843 -6.95 -19.55 16.25
N ALA A 844 -7.18 -19.26 14.97
CA ALA A 844 -7.24 -20.27 13.91
C ALA A 844 -5.86 -20.74 13.42
N SER A 845 -4.79 -20.10 13.88
CA SER A 845 -3.42 -20.49 13.58
C SER A 845 -2.47 -20.08 14.71
N THR A 846 -1.31 -20.74 14.75
CA THR A 846 -0.32 -20.60 15.82
C THR A 846 1.08 -20.55 15.24
N LEU A 847 1.91 -19.67 15.78
CA LEU A 847 3.35 -19.62 15.51
C LEU A 847 4.10 -20.29 16.66
N TYR A 848 4.89 -21.31 16.35
CA TYR A 848 5.77 -22.01 17.28
C TYR A 848 7.24 -21.70 17.00
N VAL A 849 8.03 -21.71 18.08
CA VAL A 849 9.49 -21.68 18.05
C VAL A 849 9.97 -22.83 18.91
N TRP A 850 10.67 -23.78 18.30
CA TRP A 850 11.20 -24.96 18.96
C TRP A 850 12.72 -24.99 18.90
N ASP A 851 13.33 -25.54 19.94
CA ASP A 851 14.69 -26.05 19.85
C ASP A 851 14.72 -27.24 18.88
N ARG A 852 15.63 -27.20 17.91
CA ARG A 852 15.66 -28.18 16.82
C ARG A 852 16.20 -29.54 17.27
N ASP A 853 17.01 -29.58 18.32
CA ASP A 853 17.67 -30.80 18.80
C ASP A 853 16.73 -31.64 19.67
N ASP A 854 15.97 -31.00 20.56
CA ASP A 854 15.13 -31.70 21.54
C ASP A 854 13.62 -31.40 21.43
N CYS A 855 13.20 -30.55 20.50
CA CYS A 855 11.82 -30.13 20.28
C CYS A 855 11.18 -29.41 21.49
N SER A 856 11.97 -28.85 22.41
CA SER A 856 11.43 -28.02 23.48
C SER A 856 10.83 -26.72 22.94
N GLU A 857 9.64 -26.37 23.43
CA GLU A 857 8.95 -25.12 23.07
C GLU A 857 9.67 -23.92 23.71
N LEU A 858 10.30 -23.10 22.86
CA LEU A 858 10.96 -21.86 23.25
C LEU A 858 9.96 -20.70 23.29
N ALA A 859 9.00 -20.68 22.36
CA ALA A 859 7.84 -19.79 22.40
C ALA A 859 6.67 -20.30 21.55
N ARG A 860 5.49 -19.78 21.88
CA ARG A 860 4.28 -19.90 21.07
C ARG A 860 3.48 -18.61 21.06
N TRP A 861 2.80 -18.36 19.95
CA TRP A 861 1.79 -17.30 19.83
C TRP A 861 0.54 -17.84 19.15
N GLU A 862 -0.59 -17.78 19.85
CA GLU A 862 -1.90 -17.85 19.19
C GLU A 862 -2.10 -16.54 18.44
N LEU A 863 -2.27 -16.63 17.12
CA LEU A 863 -2.27 -15.43 16.28
C LEU A 863 -3.62 -14.70 16.32
N PRO A 864 -3.63 -13.36 16.20
CA PRO A 864 -4.87 -12.58 16.03
C PRO A 864 -5.48 -12.85 14.64
N ASP A 865 -6.50 -12.07 14.27
CA ASP A 865 -6.94 -12.05 12.87
C ASP A 865 -5.76 -11.64 11.98
N ILE A 866 -5.45 -12.47 10.99
CA ILE A 866 -4.37 -12.23 10.03
C ILE A 866 -4.83 -12.61 8.63
N GLY A 867 -4.20 -12.03 7.61
CA GLY A 867 -4.57 -12.22 6.22
C GLY A 867 -3.56 -11.57 5.28
N PRO A 868 -3.85 -11.54 3.96
CA PRO A 868 -2.94 -10.94 2.99
C PRO A 868 -2.70 -9.45 3.26
N ASP A 869 -3.70 -8.74 3.78
CA ASP A 869 -3.65 -7.32 4.12
C ASP A 869 -3.21 -7.04 5.57
N THR A 870 -3.05 -8.08 6.38
CA THR A 870 -2.87 -8.01 7.83
C THR A 870 -1.77 -8.99 8.29
N PRO A 871 -0.49 -8.68 7.99
CA PRO A 871 0.63 -9.50 8.42
C PRO A 871 0.87 -9.37 9.93
N PHE A 872 1.52 -10.37 10.52
CA PHE A 872 1.86 -10.41 11.94
C PHE A 872 3.36 -10.41 12.14
N THR A 873 3.85 -9.71 13.18
CA THR A 873 5.26 -9.74 13.57
C THR A 873 5.39 -9.99 15.07
N ALA A 874 6.40 -10.77 15.44
CA ALA A 874 6.77 -11.07 16.82
C ALA A 874 8.29 -11.05 17.00
N SER A 875 8.75 -11.07 18.25
CA SER A 875 10.17 -11.24 18.55
C SER A 875 10.38 -12.06 19.81
N ILE A 876 11.48 -12.81 19.84
CA ILE A 876 11.92 -13.60 20.99
C ILE A 876 13.42 -13.38 21.21
N ALA A 877 13.82 -13.18 22.46
CA ALA A 877 15.21 -13.21 22.87
C ALA A 877 15.59 -14.61 23.34
N LEU A 878 16.67 -15.19 22.79
CA LEU A 878 17.21 -16.48 23.21
C LEU A 878 18.48 -16.22 24.03
N LEU A 879 18.47 -16.67 25.29
CA LEU A 879 19.66 -16.66 26.15
C LEU A 879 20.58 -17.81 25.71
N LEU A 880 21.50 -17.54 24.80
CA LEU A 880 22.49 -18.52 24.35
C LEU A 880 23.39 -18.93 25.53
N SER A 881 23.31 -20.20 25.95
CA SER A 881 24.13 -20.72 27.06
C SER A 881 25.57 -21.11 26.67
N VAL A 882 26.02 -20.90 25.43
CA VAL A 882 27.37 -21.31 24.99
C VAL A 882 27.94 -20.30 23.99
N PRO A 883 29.13 -19.71 24.22
CA PRO A 883 29.86 -19.00 23.17
C PRO A 883 30.49 -20.02 22.21
N PRO A 884 30.59 -19.74 20.90
CA PRO A 884 31.06 -20.71 19.92
C PRO A 884 32.48 -21.17 20.27
N ILE A 885 32.62 -22.45 20.61
CA ILE A 885 33.93 -23.07 20.81
C ILE A 885 34.42 -23.54 19.44
N GLY A 886 35.19 -22.67 18.79
CA GLY A 886 35.96 -23.00 17.60
C GLY A 886 35.32 -22.55 16.30
N GLY A 887 35.70 -21.36 15.83
CA GLY A 887 36.02 -21.04 14.43
C GLY A 887 34.98 -21.14 13.32
N ASP A 888 33.91 -21.92 13.46
CA ASP A 888 32.90 -22.12 12.42
C ASP A 888 31.63 -21.33 12.77
N GLU A 889 31.23 -20.45 11.87
CA GLU A 889 30.11 -19.50 11.97
C GLU A 889 28.73 -20.18 11.80
N GLY A 890 28.44 -21.24 12.58
CA GLY A 890 27.06 -21.75 12.70
C GLY A 890 26.27 -20.84 13.64
N GLY A 891 25.32 -20.07 13.10
CA GLY A 891 24.50 -19.13 13.87
C GLY A 891 23.42 -19.82 14.70
N ALA A 892 22.88 -19.13 15.71
CA ALA A 892 21.78 -19.61 16.54
C ALA A 892 20.49 -19.94 15.75
N LEU A 893 20.38 -19.46 14.51
CA LEU A 893 19.25 -19.73 13.61
C LEU A 893 19.12 -21.22 13.23
N ASP A 894 20.23 -21.94 13.05
CA ASP A 894 20.20 -23.34 12.59
C ASP A 894 19.73 -24.32 13.68
N GLU A 895 19.86 -23.91 14.94
CA GLU A 895 19.45 -24.64 16.15
C GLU A 895 17.95 -24.47 16.47
N VAL A 896 17.21 -23.64 15.70
CA VAL A 896 15.82 -23.28 16.02
C VAL A 896 14.89 -23.56 14.83
N THR A 897 13.74 -24.14 15.11
CA THR A 897 12.64 -24.31 14.15
C THR A 897 11.58 -23.23 14.38
N PHE A 898 11.20 -22.51 13.34
CA PHE A 898 10.07 -21.59 13.34
C PHE A 898 8.95 -22.20 12.51
N ALA A 899 7.82 -22.53 13.13
CA ALA A 899 6.72 -23.24 12.47
C ALA A 899 5.40 -22.49 12.60
N TYR A 900 4.78 -22.16 11.47
CA TYR A 900 3.47 -21.55 11.41
C TYR A 900 2.43 -22.58 11.00
N LEU A 901 1.45 -22.83 11.89
CA LEU A 901 0.54 -23.97 11.84
C LEU A 901 -0.93 -23.56 11.90
N GLY A 902 -1.80 -24.34 11.26
CA GLY A 902 -3.24 -24.30 11.52
C GLY A 902 -3.62 -25.00 12.82
N THR A 903 -4.84 -24.78 13.32
CA THR A 903 -5.37 -25.48 14.51
C THR A 903 -5.47 -27.00 14.35
N ASP A 904 -5.50 -27.49 13.12
CA ASP A 904 -5.46 -28.91 12.76
C ASP A 904 -4.04 -29.50 12.75
N GLY A 905 -3.03 -28.70 13.12
CA GLY A 905 -1.62 -29.09 13.09
C GLY A 905 -0.98 -28.99 11.70
N ARG A 906 -1.75 -28.62 10.66
CA ARG A 906 -1.24 -28.50 9.28
C ARG A 906 -0.15 -27.46 9.18
N LEU A 907 0.99 -27.84 8.60
CA LEU A 907 2.07 -26.91 8.30
C LEU A 907 1.67 -25.90 7.23
N LEU A 908 1.67 -24.62 7.60
CA LEU A 908 1.39 -23.51 6.68
C LEU A 908 2.68 -22.91 6.12
N ALA A 909 3.71 -22.75 6.94
CA ALA A 909 5.07 -22.41 6.52
C ALA A 909 6.06 -22.68 7.66
N ALA A 910 7.33 -22.96 7.36
CA ALA A 910 8.36 -23.09 8.39
C ALA A 910 9.75 -22.69 7.88
N VAL A 911 10.57 -22.18 8.79
CA VAL A 911 12.02 -22.01 8.63
C VAL A 911 12.70 -23.10 9.47
N ASN A 912 13.68 -23.79 8.89
CA ASN A 912 14.38 -24.89 9.55
C ASN A 912 13.43 -25.97 10.11
N PRO A 913 12.50 -26.51 9.30
CA PRO A 913 11.45 -27.39 9.79
C PRO A 913 12.02 -28.65 10.46
N ARG A 914 11.62 -28.86 11.71
CA ARG A 914 11.71 -30.10 12.46
C ARG A 914 10.31 -30.46 12.91
N ASP A 915 9.89 -31.68 12.61
CA ASP A 915 8.61 -32.19 13.09
C ASP A 915 8.73 -32.51 14.58
N CYS A 916 8.07 -31.69 15.39
CA CYS A 916 8.07 -31.75 16.85
C CYS A 916 6.67 -32.07 17.41
N LEU A 917 5.71 -32.42 16.53
CA LEU A 917 4.35 -32.73 16.94
C LEU A 917 4.14 -34.24 16.94
N PRO A 918 3.54 -34.83 17.99
CA PRO A 918 3.14 -36.22 17.94
C PRO A 918 1.99 -36.42 16.92
N PRO A 919 1.96 -37.56 16.21
CA PRO A 919 0.82 -37.92 15.38
C PRO A 919 -0.42 -38.20 16.24
N THR A 920 -1.57 -38.38 15.59
CA THR A 920 -2.81 -38.82 16.25
C THR A 920 -3.28 -40.17 15.69
N SER A 921 -3.96 -40.97 16.51
CA SER A 921 -4.55 -42.24 16.06
C SER A 921 -5.90 -42.54 16.70
N SER A 922 -6.67 -43.41 16.05
CA SER A 922 -7.95 -43.91 16.56
C SER A 922 -8.15 -45.37 16.14
N VAL A 923 -8.74 -46.17 17.02
CA VAL A 923 -9.24 -47.52 16.68
C VAL A 923 -10.68 -47.39 16.19
N GLU A 924 -11.01 -48.06 15.09
CA GLU A 924 -12.35 -48.05 14.52
C GLU A 924 -13.38 -48.61 15.53
N PRO A 925 -14.59 -48.03 15.62
CA PRO A 925 -15.64 -48.52 16.49
C PRO A 925 -15.97 -49.99 16.20
N LEU A 926 -16.01 -50.80 17.26
CA LEU A 926 -16.44 -52.20 17.18
C LEU A 926 -17.91 -52.31 17.58
N LEU A 927 -18.57 -53.38 17.12
CA LEU A 927 -19.87 -53.74 17.67
C LEU A 927 -19.72 -54.03 19.18
N PRO A 928 -20.74 -53.73 20.01
CA PRO A 928 -20.67 -54.00 21.45
C PRO A 928 -20.38 -55.47 21.79
N TRP A 929 -20.68 -56.38 20.87
CA TRP A 929 -20.34 -57.80 20.93
C TRP A 929 -20.16 -58.42 19.53
N VAL A 930 -19.51 -59.58 19.48
CA VAL A 930 -19.26 -60.38 18.27
C VAL A 930 -19.62 -61.86 18.50
N GLU A 931 -20.11 -62.53 17.45
CA GLU A 931 -20.54 -63.94 17.49
C GLU A 931 -19.40 -64.97 17.36
N THR A 932 -18.22 -64.52 16.94
CA THR A 932 -17.06 -65.37 16.70
C THR A 932 -15.93 -65.00 17.66
N THR A 933 -15.13 -66.01 18.05
CA THR A 933 -13.95 -65.77 18.89
C THR A 933 -12.87 -64.97 18.18
N THR A 934 -12.88 -64.92 16.85
CA THR A 934 -11.94 -64.13 16.06
C THR A 934 -12.66 -63.06 15.27
N PHE A 935 -12.16 -61.82 15.32
CA PHE A 935 -12.72 -60.65 14.65
C PHE A 935 -11.61 -59.64 14.28
N ILE A 936 -11.91 -58.73 13.35
CA ILE A 936 -10.98 -57.69 12.92
C ILE A 936 -11.08 -56.49 13.86
N VAL A 937 -9.92 -55.96 14.26
CA VAL A 937 -9.80 -54.64 14.88
C VAL A 937 -8.99 -53.79 13.91
N ALA A 938 -9.52 -52.63 13.53
CA ALA A 938 -8.88 -51.70 12.60
C ALA A 938 -8.57 -50.37 13.30
N TRP A 939 -7.54 -49.67 12.83
CA TRP A 939 -7.12 -48.37 13.36
C TRP A 939 -6.57 -47.49 12.24
N THR A 940 -6.68 -46.18 12.44
CA THR A 940 -6.19 -45.16 11.53
C THR A 940 -5.44 -44.09 12.31
N GLY A 941 -4.65 -43.30 11.61
CA GLY A 941 -3.97 -42.16 12.20
C GLY A 941 -3.66 -41.09 11.18
N GLN A 942 -3.37 -39.90 11.69
CA GLN A 942 -2.98 -38.75 10.90
C GLN A 942 -1.72 -38.14 11.50
N ASP A 943 -0.83 -37.74 10.61
CA ASP A 943 0.33 -36.93 10.94
C ASP A 943 0.39 -35.76 9.96
N ALA A 944 0.72 -34.58 10.46
CA ALA A 944 0.65 -33.35 9.68
C ALA A 944 1.96 -33.00 8.96
N TRP A 945 3.05 -33.74 9.20
CA TRP A 945 4.40 -33.39 8.75
C TRP A 945 5.13 -34.57 8.11
N THR A 946 5.73 -35.46 8.92
CA THR A 946 6.61 -36.52 8.41
C THR A 946 5.89 -37.80 8.05
N GLY A 947 4.64 -37.96 8.43
CA GLY A 947 3.84 -39.15 8.19
C GLY A 947 4.03 -40.21 9.28
N ILE A 948 3.07 -41.14 9.38
CA ILE A 948 3.10 -42.20 10.39
C ILE A 948 4.04 -43.33 9.95
N THR A 949 4.96 -43.69 10.85
CA THR A 949 5.85 -44.85 10.70
C THR A 949 5.19 -46.13 11.19
N ALA A 950 4.54 -46.09 12.35
CA ALA A 950 4.02 -47.29 13.00
C ALA A 950 2.94 -46.97 14.05
N TYR A 951 2.17 -48.00 14.39
CA TYR A 951 1.18 -47.99 15.47
C TYR A 951 1.57 -48.99 16.58
N ASP A 952 1.25 -48.64 17.81
CA ASP A 952 1.20 -49.58 18.94
C ASP A 952 -0.25 -49.72 19.41
N VAL A 953 -0.82 -50.92 19.28
CA VAL A 953 -2.19 -51.23 19.68
C VAL A 953 -2.16 -52.04 20.96
N GLN A 954 -2.82 -51.52 21.99
CA GLN A 954 -3.02 -52.22 23.26
C GLN A 954 -4.41 -52.80 23.34
N VAL A 955 -4.50 -53.93 24.03
CA VAL A 955 -5.74 -54.56 24.43
C VAL A 955 -5.74 -54.74 25.96
N ARG A 956 -6.89 -54.59 26.58
CA ARG A 956 -7.12 -55.09 27.94
C ARG A 956 -8.32 -56.03 27.95
N ASP A 957 -8.21 -57.10 28.73
CA ASP A 957 -9.27 -58.07 28.96
C ASP A 957 -9.99 -57.74 30.26
N GLY A 958 -11.26 -57.39 30.15
CA GLY A 958 -12.03 -56.84 31.25
C GLY A 958 -11.63 -55.40 31.58
N TYR A 959 -12.53 -54.71 32.27
CA TYR A 959 -12.38 -53.30 32.58
C TYR A 959 -11.24 -53.02 33.58
N GLU A 960 -11.07 -53.90 34.58
CA GLU A 960 -9.98 -53.84 35.57
C GLU A 960 -8.68 -54.52 35.08
N GLY A 961 -8.67 -55.06 33.85
CA GLY A 961 -7.50 -55.69 33.26
C GLY A 961 -6.38 -54.68 32.98
N ALA A 962 -5.13 -55.13 33.11
CA ALA A 962 -3.99 -54.33 32.69
C ALA A 962 -3.96 -54.19 31.16
N TRP A 963 -3.64 -53.00 30.66
CA TRP A 963 -3.34 -52.80 29.24
C TRP A 963 -2.10 -53.59 28.85
N THR A 964 -2.25 -54.47 27.86
CA THR A 964 -1.16 -55.29 27.30
C THR A 964 -0.97 -54.94 25.83
N ALA A 965 0.29 -54.96 25.36
CA ALA A 965 0.59 -54.74 23.95
C ALA A 965 0.07 -55.92 23.11
N TRP A 966 -0.82 -55.65 22.17
CA TRP A 966 -1.31 -56.65 21.21
C TRP A 966 -0.53 -56.57 19.89
N GLN A 967 -0.33 -55.36 19.38
CA GLN A 967 0.54 -55.06 18.24
C GLN A 967 1.48 -53.94 18.63
N ASN A 968 2.77 -54.05 18.30
CA ASN A 968 3.77 -53.06 18.67
C ASN A 968 4.68 -52.80 17.46
N GLY A 969 4.84 -51.53 17.08
CA GLY A 969 5.59 -51.12 15.90
C GLY A 969 5.02 -51.66 14.58
N THR A 970 3.70 -51.80 14.46
CA THR A 970 3.07 -52.35 13.25
C THR A 970 2.76 -51.27 12.22
N THR A 971 2.98 -51.56 10.94
CA THR A 971 2.55 -50.71 9.82
C THR A 971 1.15 -51.09 9.30
N ALA A 972 0.60 -52.21 9.79
CA ALA A 972 -0.76 -52.60 9.46
C ALA A 972 -1.76 -51.61 10.08
N THR A 973 -2.88 -51.39 9.41
CA THR A 973 -4.03 -50.61 9.90
C THR A 973 -5.16 -51.50 10.41
N SER A 974 -4.94 -52.80 10.50
CA SER A 974 -5.86 -53.76 11.11
C SER A 974 -5.16 -55.05 11.50
N GLY A 975 -5.80 -55.83 12.38
CA GLY A 975 -5.36 -57.15 12.78
C GLY A 975 -6.52 -58.05 13.20
N MET A 976 -6.33 -59.36 13.11
CA MET A 976 -7.28 -60.35 13.64
C MET A 976 -6.99 -60.58 15.11
N PHE A 977 -7.94 -60.25 15.99
CA PHE A 977 -7.88 -60.53 17.41
C PHE A 977 -8.69 -61.78 17.73
N THR A 978 -8.14 -62.68 18.56
CA THR A 978 -8.86 -63.86 19.06
C THR A 978 -9.09 -63.71 20.56
N GLY A 979 -10.35 -63.52 20.94
CA GLY A 979 -10.80 -63.44 22.33
C GLY A 979 -11.51 -64.70 22.82
N LEU A 980 -11.81 -64.72 24.12
CA LEU A 980 -12.51 -65.81 24.80
C LEU A 980 -13.99 -65.47 24.99
N HIS A 981 -14.87 -66.45 24.81
CA HIS A 981 -16.30 -66.27 25.07
C HIS A 981 -16.56 -65.76 26.50
N GLY A 982 -17.40 -64.73 26.63
CA GLY A 982 -17.78 -64.09 27.89
C GLY A 982 -16.86 -62.94 28.33
N HIS A 983 -15.78 -62.68 27.59
CA HIS A 983 -14.83 -61.62 27.88
C HIS A 983 -15.12 -60.36 27.06
N THR A 984 -14.90 -59.19 27.68
CA THR A 984 -14.99 -57.89 27.02
C THR A 984 -13.60 -57.30 26.89
N TYR A 985 -13.18 -57.07 25.64
CA TYR A 985 -11.88 -56.54 25.29
C TYR A 985 -12.00 -55.07 24.92
N PHE A 986 -11.11 -54.24 25.48
CA PHE A 986 -11.00 -52.82 25.13
C PHE A 986 -9.71 -52.60 24.35
N PHE A 987 -9.74 -51.72 23.37
CA PHE A 987 -8.61 -51.43 22.49
C PHE A 987 -8.29 -49.94 22.49
N ARG A 988 -7.00 -49.63 22.37
CA ARG A 988 -6.50 -48.28 22.10
C ARG A 988 -5.26 -48.36 21.23
N ALA A 989 -5.09 -47.40 20.34
CA ALA A 989 -3.89 -47.22 19.56
C ALA A 989 -3.13 -45.98 20.04
N ARG A 990 -1.85 -45.95 19.70
CA ARG A 990 -1.06 -44.73 19.59
C ARG A 990 -0.24 -44.80 18.30
N ALA A 991 0.01 -43.68 17.66
CA ALA A 991 0.90 -43.60 16.50
C ALA A 991 2.31 -43.11 16.86
N ARG A 992 3.27 -43.45 16.01
CA ARG A 992 4.61 -42.86 15.95
C ARG A 992 4.89 -42.41 14.52
N ASP A 993 5.44 -41.21 14.37
CA ASP A 993 5.79 -40.63 13.07
C ASP A 993 7.21 -41.02 12.61
N LEU A 994 7.67 -40.45 11.50
CA LEU A 994 9.03 -40.64 10.95
C LEU A 994 10.09 -39.79 11.67
N ALA A 995 9.70 -38.73 12.38
CA ALA A 995 10.57 -37.91 13.22
C ALA A 995 10.88 -38.55 14.59
N GLY A 996 10.12 -39.58 14.98
CA GLY A 996 10.24 -40.28 16.24
C GLY A 996 9.28 -39.79 17.33
N ASN A 997 8.44 -38.79 17.04
CA ASN A 997 7.41 -38.33 17.97
C ASN A 997 6.35 -39.41 18.13
N GLN A 998 5.82 -39.52 19.34
CA GLN A 998 4.91 -40.59 19.70
C GLN A 998 3.73 -40.03 20.46
N GLU A 999 2.55 -40.36 19.97
CA GLU A 999 1.30 -40.05 20.62
C GLU A 999 1.26 -40.69 22.03
N PRO A 1000 0.82 -39.97 23.07
CA PRO A 1000 0.47 -40.61 24.33
C PRO A 1000 -0.74 -41.53 24.12
N TYR A 1001 -0.82 -42.63 24.86
CA TYR A 1001 -2.07 -43.41 24.83
C TYR A 1001 -3.23 -42.57 25.35
N ASP A 1002 -4.38 -42.71 24.70
CA ASP A 1002 -5.63 -42.16 25.19
C ASP A 1002 -5.84 -42.55 26.67
N GLY A 1003 -6.08 -41.51 27.48
CA GLY A 1003 -6.33 -41.58 28.91
C GLY A 1003 -7.79 -41.85 29.25
N GLU A 1004 -8.69 -41.90 28.25
CA GLU A 1004 -10.07 -42.28 28.48
C GLU A 1004 -10.17 -43.68 29.09
N GLU A 1005 -11.04 -43.78 30.09
CA GLU A 1005 -11.20 -44.95 30.94
C GLU A 1005 -11.64 -46.21 30.17
N TRP A 1006 -12.10 -46.05 28.93
CA TRP A 1006 -12.63 -47.08 28.03
C TRP A 1006 -11.64 -47.49 26.94
N GLY A 1007 -10.52 -46.77 26.78
CA GLY A 1007 -9.80 -46.75 25.51
C GLY A 1007 -10.69 -46.26 24.37
N GLN A 1008 -10.23 -46.44 23.14
CA GLN A 1008 -10.89 -45.88 21.96
C GLN A 1008 -12.10 -46.73 21.49
N THR A 1009 -12.12 -48.04 21.77
CA THR A 1009 -13.24 -48.93 21.43
C THR A 1009 -13.25 -50.19 22.29
N PHE A 1010 -14.35 -50.96 22.28
CA PHE A 1010 -14.44 -52.25 22.96
C PHE A 1010 -15.42 -53.20 22.26
N THR A 1011 -15.28 -54.50 22.54
CA THR A 1011 -16.27 -55.51 22.16
C THR A 1011 -16.28 -56.70 23.12
N THR A 1012 -17.40 -57.41 23.17
CA THR A 1012 -17.55 -58.64 23.96
C THR A 1012 -17.65 -59.86 23.06
N VAL A 1013 -16.89 -60.92 23.33
CA VAL A 1013 -16.99 -62.16 22.56
C VAL A 1013 -18.14 -63.01 23.07
N LEU A 1014 -19.21 -63.16 22.30
CA LEU A 1014 -20.41 -63.92 22.66
C LEU A 1014 -20.73 -64.98 21.60
N THR A 1015 -20.16 -66.18 21.72
CA THR A 1015 -20.48 -67.32 20.84
C THR A 1015 -21.84 -67.95 21.13
N GLU A 1016 -22.43 -67.59 22.26
CA GLU A 1016 -23.79 -67.97 22.68
C GLU A 1016 -24.49 -66.74 23.28
N PRO A 1017 -25.83 -66.62 23.19
CA PRO A 1017 -26.55 -65.48 23.74
C PRO A 1017 -26.37 -65.31 25.25
N ALA A 1018 -26.01 -64.10 25.69
CA ALA A 1018 -25.79 -63.75 27.09
C ALA A 1018 -26.06 -62.24 27.35
N PRO A 1019 -26.47 -61.85 28.57
CA PRO A 1019 -26.45 -60.45 28.97
C PRO A 1019 -25.00 -59.99 29.22
N VAL A 1020 -24.67 -58.71 29.07
CA VAL A 1020 -23.31 -58.18 29.33
C VAL A 1020 -23.39 -56.86 30.09
N LEU A 1021 -23.08 -56.87 31.39
CA LEU A 1021 -23.18 -55.68 32.24
C LEU A 1021 -21.84 -55.02 32.59
N VAL A 1022 -20.72 -55.54 32.09
CA VAL A 1022 -19.37 -55.06 32.44
C VAL A 1022 -19.11 -53.63 31.98
N THR A 1023 -19.94 -53.12 31.07
CA THR A 1023 -19.91 -51.75 30.55
C THR A 1023 -20.87 -50.80 31.27
N SER A 1024 -21.33 -51.19 32.46
CA SER A 1024 -21.97 -50.23 33.36
C SER A 1024 -20.98 -49.13 33.75
N ARG A 1025 -21.37 -48.06 34.44
CA ARG A 1025 -20.44 -47.01 34.92
C ARG A 1025 -21.05 -46.13 35.96
N LYS A 1026 -20.21 -45.38 36.68
CA LYS A 1026 -20.65 -44.28 37.54
C LYS A 1026 -19.93 -43.00 37.17
N SER A 1027 -20.65 -41.89 37.15
CA SER A 1027 -20.08 -40.55 36.97
C SER A 1027 -20.68 -39.58 37.98
N ALA A 1028 -20.02 -38.43 38.14
CA ALA A 1028 -20.49 -37.36 39.00
C ALA A 1028 -20.23 -35.99 38.36
N THR A 1029 -21.12 -35.03 38.59
CA THR A 1029 -20.97 -33.64 38.15
C THR A 1029 -21.36 -32.64 39.25
N PRO A 1030 -20.62 -31.53 39.39
CA PRO A 1030 -19.38 -31.19 38.69
C PRO A 1030 -18.15 -31.96 39.24
N TYR A 1031 -17.09 -32.09 38.42
CA TYR A 1031 -15.83 -32.77 38.77
C TYR A 1031 -15.10 -32.16 39.99
N ARG A 1032 -15.32 -30.87 40.23
CA ARG A 1032 -14.91 -30.13 41.44
C ARG A 1032 -16.10 -29.35 41.95
N PHE A 1033 -16.47 -29.54 43.22
CA PHE A 1033 -17.65 -28.90 43.83
C PHE A 1033 -17.26 -28.05 45.05
N ARG A 1034 -18.10 -27.05 45.36
CA ARG A 1034 -17.93 -26.13 46.50
C ARG A 1034 -18.68 -26.64 47.75
N PRO A 1035 -18.35 -26.17 48.96
CA PRO A 1035 -19.01 -26.60 50.21
C PRO A 1035 -20.53 -26.40 50.25
N ASP A 1036 -21.06 -25.46 49.48
CA ASP A 1036 -22.49 -25.14 49.34
C ASP A 1036 -23.12 -25.77 48.08
N GLN A 1037 -22.35 -26.52 47.30
CA GLN A 1037 -22.78 -27.09 46.03
C GLN A 1037 -23.04 -28.59 46.17
N THR A 1038 -24.19 -29.03 45.68
CA THR A 1038 -24.54 -30.44 45.59
C THR A 1038 -23.81 -31.13 44.43
N VAL A 1039 -23.56 -32.43 44.56
CA VAL A 1039 -22.97 -33.26 43.51
C VAL A 1039 -24.02 -34.24 43.00
N GLN A 1040 -24.30 -34.22 41.70
CA GLN A 1040 -25.17 -35.20 41.07
C GLN A 1040 -24.35 -36.41 40.65
N TYR A 1041 -24.73 -37.59 41.12
CA TYR A 1041 -24.19 -38.87 40.68
C TYR A 1041 -25.14 -39.53 39.68
N THR A 1042 -24.56 -40.16 38.67
CA THR A 1042 -25.27 -41.00 37.70
C THR A 1042 -24.60 -42.36 37.63
N VAL A 1043 -25.33 -43.42 37.97
CA VAL A 1043 -24.92 -44.80 37.71
C VAL A 1043 -25.65 -45.27 36.46
N VAL A 1044 -24.92 -45.68 35.44
CA VAL A 1044 -25.46 -46.27 34.22
C VAL A 1044 -25.24 -47.77 34.27
N ILE A 1045 -26.31 -48.56 34.30
CA ILE A 1045 -26.25 -50.01 34.18
C ILE A 1045 -26.52 -50.32 32.70
N SER A 1046 -25.48 -50.71 31.97
CA SER A 1046 -25.54 -50.93 30.52
C SER A 1046 -25.56 -52.42 30.23
N ASN A 1047 -26.52 -52.89 29.43
CA ASN A 1047 -26.51 -54.25 28.90
C ASN A 1047 -26.12 -54.27 27.42
N THR A 1048 -24.83 -54.48 27.15
CA THR A 1048 -24.30 -54.57 25.78
C THR A 1048 -24.43 -55.96 25.16
N GLY A 1049 -25.05 -56.91 25.86
CA GLY A 1049 -25.29 -58.27 25.36
C GLY A 1049 -26.57 -58.37 24.54
N ASN A 1050 -26.96 -59.60 24.19
CA ASN A 1050 -28.14 -59.89 23.36
C ASN A 1050 -29.28 -60.60 24.11
N LEU A 1051 -29.13 -60.82 25.43
CA LEU A 1051 -30.20 -61.26 26.34
C LEU A 1051 -30.45 -60.24 27.44
N ALA A 1052 -31.67 -60.21 27.99
CA ALA A 1052 -31.98 -59.40 29.15
C ALA A 1052 -31.23 -59.88 30.41
N ALA A 1053 -30.71 -58.94 31.21
CA ALA A 1053 -30.03 -59.21 32.47
C ALA A 1053 -30.94 -58.94 33.67
N SER A 1054 -30.79 -59.68 34.76
CA SER A 1054 -31.20 -59.17 36.08
C SER A 1054 -30.05 -58.35 36.65
N GLY A 1055 -30.24 -57.04 36.78
CA GLY A 1055 -29.27 -56.11 37.35
C GLY A 1055 -29.66 -55.71 38.76
N SER A 1056 -28.67 -55.53 39.62
CA SER A 1056 -28.82 -54.94 40.94
C SER A 1056 -27.69 -53.96 41.19
N LEU A 1057 -27.98 -52.87 41.89
CA LEU A 1057 -27.04 -51.85 42.32
C LEU A 1057 -27.12 -51.71 43.84
N THR A 1058 -25.96 -51.65 44.48
CA THR A 1058 -25.79 -51.17 45.85
C THR A 1058 -24.76 -50.07 45.86
N ASP A 1059 -25.14 -48.84 46.22
CA ASP A 1059 -24.26 -47.68 46.24
C ASP A 1059 -24.12 -47.14 47.66
N THR A 1060 -22.92 -47.16 48.23
CA THR A 1060 -22.69 -46.74 49.62
C THR A 1060 -22.41 -45.25 49.68
N VAL A 1061 -23.38 -44.49 50.18
CA VAL A 1061 -23.27 -43.02 50.29
C VAL A 1061 -22.16 -42.68 51.29
N PRO A 1062 -21.21 -41.79 50.94
CA PRO A 1062 -20.15 -41.38 51.86
C PRO A 1062 -20.74 -40.82 53.15
N ALA A 1063 -20.24 -41.25 54.31
CA ALA A 1063 -20.78 -40.87 55.62
C ALA A 1063 -20.76 -39.35 55.90
N SER A 1064 -19.92 -38.62 55.17
CA SER A 1064 -19.81 -37.17 55.24
C SER A 1064 -20.73 -36.42 54.27
N MET A 1065 -21.60 -37.11 53.54
CA MET A 1065 -22.56 -36.53 52.60
C MET A 1065 -24.00 -36.93 52.99
N LEU A 1066 -24.96 -36.07 52.68
CA LEU A 1066 -26.40 -36.35 52.80
C LEU A 1066 -26.98 -36.65 51.43
N LEU A 1067 -27.72 -37.75 51.32
CA LEU A 1067 -28.51 -38.04 50.13
C LEU A 1067 -29.80 -37.21 50.13
N LEU A 1068 -30.03 -36.49 49.02
CA LEU A 1068 -31.30 -35.85 48.73
C LEU A 1068 -32.25 -36.87 48.13
N THR A 1069 -33.03 -37.55 48.98
CA THR A 1069 -33.85 -38.71 48.59
C THR A 1069 -34.88 -38.41 47.50
N GLU A 1070 -35.33 -37.18 47.37
CA GLU A 1070 -36.25 -36.71 46.33
C GLU A 1070 -35.62 -36.72 44.92
N THR A 1071 -34.29 -36.83 44.84
CA THR A 1071 -33.54 -36.85 43.58
C THR A 1071 -33.24 -38.27 43.09
N LEU A 1072 -33.58 -39.31 43.87
CA LEU A 1072 -33.42 -40.71 43.47
C LEU A 1072 -34.38 -41.04 42.32
N ALA A 1073 -33.83 -41.30 41.15
CA ALA A 1073 -34.59 -41.71 39.98
C ALA A 1073 -33.90 -42.84 39.22
N ALA A 1074 -34.70 -43.69 38.57
CA ALA A 1074 -34.23 -44.65 37.58
C ALA A 1074 -35.00 -44.40 36.26
N THR A 1075 -34.32 -44.52 35.12
CA THR A 1075 -34.98 -44.33 33.80
C THR A 1075 -36.00 -45.42 33.46
N SER A 1076 -35.85 -46.62 34.04
CA SER A 1076 -36.79 -47.73 33.91
C SER A 1076 -36.61 -48.71 35.09
N GLY A 1077 -37.60 -49.57 35.33
CA GLY A 1077 -37.67 -50.46 36.49
C GLY A 1077 -38.25 -49.80 37.75
N PRO A 1078 -38.14 -50.45 38.93
CA PRO A 1078 -38.62 -49.88 40.18
C PRO A 1078 -37.79 -48.67 40.61
N ALA A 1079 -38.40 -47.77 41.39
CA ALA A 1079 -37.68 -46.64 41.97
C ALA A 1079 -36.55 -47.13 42.91
N PRO A 1080 -35.34 -46.55 42.84
CA PRO A 1080 -34.27 -46.86 43.79
C PRO A 1080 -34.70 -46.58 45.23
N THR A 1081 -34.24 -47.41 46.16
CA THR A 1081 -34.53 -47.26 47.59
C THR A 1081 -33.27 -46.86 48.35
N TYR A 1082 -33.40 -46.14 49.45
CA TYR A 1082 -32.27 -45.78 50.32
C TYR A 1082 -32.53 -46.30 51.74
N ALA A 1083 -31.62 -47.14 52.24
CA ALA A 1083 -31.68 -47.69 53.58
C ALA A 1083 -30.28 -47.93 54.14
N ALA A 1084 -30.09 -47.71 55.44
CA ALA A 1084 -28.83 -47.98 56.14
C ALA A 1084 -27.56 -47.38 55.50
N GLY A 1085 -27.68 -46.20 54.87
CA GLY A 1085 -26.55 -45.53 54.21
C GLY A 1085 -26.27 -45.99 52.78
N GLN A 1086 -27.06 -46.90 52.24
CA GLN A 1086 -26.89 -47.47 50.90
C GLN A 1086 -28.11 -47.22 50.02
N ILE A 1087 -27.86 -46.93 48.74
CA ILE A 1087 -28.88 -46.88 47.68
C ILE A 1087 -28.94 -48.27 47.06
N HIS A 1088 -30.13 -48.86 46.99
CA HIS A 1088 -30.37 -50.15 46.38
C HIS A 1088 -31.33 -50.02 45.20
N TRP A 1089 -31.00 -50.68 44.10
CA TRP A 1089 -31.89 -50.87 42.97
C TRP A 1089 -31.77 -52.30 42.44
N SER A 1090 -32.86 -52.89 41.96
CA SER A 1090 -32.83 -54.17 41.27
C SER A 1090 -33.92 -54.23 40.21
N GLY A 1091 -33.60 -54.69 39.02
CA GLY A 1091 -34.55 -54.79 37.92
C GLY A 1091 -34.00 -55.53 36.70
N THR A 1092 -34.85 -55.72 35.70
CA THR A 1092 -34.44 -56.28 34.41
C THR A 1092 -33.83 -55.17 33.55
N VAL A 1093 -32.66 -55.45 32.95
CA VAL A 1093 -32.00 -54.59 31.96
C VAL A 1093 -32.06 -55.30 30.61
N GLU A 1094 -32.96 -54.85 29.74
CA GLU A 1094 -33.14 -55.43 28.40
C GLU A 1094 -31.86 -55.31 27.55
N ALA A 1095 -31.70 -56.21 26.58
CA ALA A 1095 -30.55 -56.20 25.67
C ALA A 1095 -30.44 -54.86 24.91
N GLY A 1096 -29.23 -54.28 24.89
CA GLY A 1096 -28.96 -52.98 24.25
C GLY A 1096 -29.49 -51.75 25.01
N ILE A 1097 -30.07 -51.91 26.20
CA ILE A 1097 -30.66 -50.80 26.97
C ILE A 1097 -29.72 -50.39 28.13
N GLU A 1098 -29.60 -49.08 28.33
CA GLU A 1098 -28.98 -48.48 29.51
C GLU A 1098 -30.07 -48.06 30.53
N ILE A 1099 -29.92 -48.48 31.79
CA ILE A 1099 -30.69 -47.92 32.92
C ILE A 1099 -29.83 -46.87 33.61
N ARG A 1100 -30.33 -45.65 33.74
CA ARG A 1100 -29.64 -44.58 34.46
C ARG A 1100 -30.29 -44.38 35.81
N ILE A 1101 -29.50 -44.50 36.86
CA ILE A 1101 -29.88 -44.25 38.23
C ILE A 1101 -29.19 -42.96 38.65
N THR A 1102 -29.98 -41.91 38.89
CA THR A 1102 -29.49 -40.59 39.28
C THR A 1102 -29.86 -40.29 40.72
N TYR A 1103 -28.95 -39.61 41.41
CA TYR A 1103 -29.20 -39.10 42.76
C TYR A 1103 -28.23 -37.96 43.08
N THR A 1104 -28.59 -37.13 44.05
CA THR A 1104 -27.83 -35.94 44.42
C THR A 1104 -27.37 -36.04 45.87
N LEU A 1105 -26.09 -35.78 46.10
CA LEU A 1105 -25.50 -35.72 47.44
C LEU A 1105 -25.17 -34.27 47.80
N SER A 1106 -25.45 -33.90 49.05
CA SER A 1106 -25.13 -32.59 49.62
C SER A 1106 -24.06 -32.74 50.73
N PRO A 1107 -23.05 -31.86 50.80
CA PRO A 1107 -22.06 -31.86 51.87
C PRO A 1107 -22.67 -31.68 53.27
N THR A 1108 -22.04 -32.26 54.29
CA THR A 1108 -22.37 -32.06 55.71
C THR A 1108 -21.30 -31.24 56.42
N ALA A 1109 -21.58 -30.82 57.66
CA ALA A 1109 -20.54 -30.22 58.51
C ALA A 1109 -19.35 -31.17 58.81
N ALA A 1110 -19.51 -32.47 58.56
CA ALA A 1110 -18.46 -33.48 58.75
C ALA A 1110 -17.67 -33.78 57.45
N THR A 1111 -17.94 -33.08 56.33
CA THR A 1111 -17.17 -33.23 55.09
C THR A 1111 -15.74 -32.72 55.25
N PRO A 1112 -14.71 -33.60 55.14
CA PRO A 1112 -13.33 -33.21 55.34
C PRO A 1112 -12.84 -32.25 54.24
N PHE A 1113 -12.22 -31.15 54.66
CA PHE A 1113 -11.54 -30.20 53.78
C PHE A 1113 -10.29 -30.81 53.15
N ASP A 1114 -10.00 -30.48 51.88
CA ASP A 1114 -8.83 -30.97 51.12
C ASP A 1114 -8.72 -32.50 50.99
N ALA A 1115 -9.82 -33.22 51.24
CA ALA A 1115 -9.88 -34.65 51.06
C ALA A 1115 -10.75 -35.01 49.85
N PRO A 1116 -10.25 -35.85 48.92
CA PRO A 1116 -11.09 -36.41 47.88
C PRO A 1116 -12.26 -37.21 48.49
N LEU A 1117 -13.49 -36.96 48.03
CA LEU A 1117 -14.66 -37.74 48.40
C LEU A 1117 -14.81 -38.94 47.46
N THR A 1118 -14.80 -40.14 48.04
CA THR A 1118 -14.89 -41.42 47.32
C THR A 1118 -16.28 -42.01 47.49
N ASN A 1119 -16.98 -42.30 46.39
CA ASN A 1119 -18.30 -42.90 46.40
C ASN A 1119 -18.36 -44.14 45.49
N THR A 1120 -18.67 -45.32 46.06
CA THR A 1120 -18.56 -46.62 45.37
C THR A 1120 -19.92 -47.28 45.18
N ALA A 1121 -20.24 -47.59 43.92
CA ALA A 1121 -21.40 -48.38 43.49
C ALA A 1121 -20.97 -49.80 43.15
N GLU A 1122 -21.67 -50.79 43.69
CA GLU A 1122 -21.55 -52.19 43.33
C GLU A 1122 -22.72 -52.61 42.45
N ILE A 1123 -22.44 -53.01 41.21
CA ILE A 1123 -23.41 -53.41 40.21
C ILE A 1123 -23.27 -54.91 40.00
N ALA A 1124 -24.27 -55.67 40.41
CA ALA A 1124 -24.29 -57.11 40.26
C ALA A 1124 -25.34 -57.58 39.25
N GLY A 1125 -24.99 -58.59 38.45
CA GLY A 1125 -25.88 -59.22 37.48
C GLY A 1125 -25.24 -60.46 36.86
N SER A 1126 -25.74 -60.98 35.75
CA SER A 1126 -25.21 -62.21 35.15
C SER A 1126 -24.73 -61.99 33.71
N VAL A 1127 -23.58 -62.60 33.40
CA VAL A 1127 -23.14 -62.85 32.01
C VAL A 1127 -22.94 -64.35 31.78
N LEU A 1128 -22.35 -65.09 32.74
CA LEU A 1128 -22.23 -66.57 32.73
C LEU A 1128 -22.15 -67.14 34.19
N GLY A 1129 -22.59 -66.35 35.19
CA GLY A 1129 -22.37 -66.52 36.63
C GLY A 1129 -22.59 -65.20 37.39
N PRO A 1130 -22.55 -65.16 38.74
CA PRO A 1130 -22.68 -63.90 39.49
C PRO A 1130 -21.51 -62.97 39.15
N PHE A 1131 -21.82 -61.89 38.46
CA PHE A 1131 -20.91 -60.79 38.15
C PHE A 1131 -21.17 -59.67 39.15
N THR A 1132 -20.09 -59.03 39.61
CA THR A 1132 -20.14 -57.88 40.53
C THR A 1132 -19.08 -56.89 40.08
N ARG A 1133 -19.48 -55.67 39.74
CA ARG A 1133 -18.60 -54.58 39.32
C ARG A 1133 -18.66 -53.44 40.30
N GLN A 1134 -17.52 -52.97 40.76
CA GLN A 1134 -17.43 -51.84 41.68
C GLN A 1134 -16.95 -50.59 40.94
N GLU A 1135 -17.82 -49.59 40.88
CA GLU A 1135 -17.53 -48.28 40.29
C GLU A 1135 -17.31 -47.25 41.37
N THR A 1136 -16.08 -46.73 41.44
CA THR A 1136 -15.70 -45.74 42.44
C THR A 1136 -15.45 -44.40 41.77
N VAL A 1137 -16.22 -43.39 42.16
CA VAL A 1137 -16.00 -42.02 41.70
C VAL A 1137 -15.39 -41.21 42.84
N VAL A 1138 -14.24 -40.59 42.56
CA VAL A 1138 -13.53 -39.69 43.47
C VAL A 1138 -13.73 -38.25 43.02
N GLN A 1139 -14.19 -37.37 43.91
CA GLN A 1139 -14.45 -35.97 43.62
C GLN A 1139 -13.61 -35.06 44.51
N ALA A 1140 -12.96 -34.06 43.91
CA ALA A 1140 -12.15 -33.10 44.65
C ALA A 1140 -13.02 -31.96 45.20
N HIS A 1141 -12.94 -31.74 46.50
CA HIS A 1141 -13.59 -30.64 47.20
C HIS A 1141 -12.68 -29.40 47.22
N LEU A 1142 -13.19 -28.23 46.82
CA LEU A 1142 -12.38 -26.99 46.75
C LEU A 1142 -12.01 -26.45 48.15
N ALA A 1143 -10.73 -26.12 48.34
CA ALA A 1143 -10.25 -25.36 49.49
C ALA A 1143 -10.77 -23.90 49.46
N TRP A 1144 -11.18 -23.39 50.62
CA TRP A 1144 -11.25 -21.95 50.85
C TRP A 1144 -9.82 -21.39 50.93
N LEU A 1145 -9.37 -20.69 49.91
CA LEU A 1145 -8.37 -19.65 50.08
C LEU A 1145 -9.10 -18.35 50.44
N PRO A 1146 -8.85 -17.72 51.60
CA PRO A 1146 -9.28 -16.35 51.78
C PRO A 1146 -8.49 -15.49 50.79
N LEU A 1147 -9.17 -14.99 49.76
CA LEU A 1147 -8.65 -13.94 48.89
C LEU A 1147 -8.38 -12.70 49.76
N ILE A 1148 -7.12 -12.50 50.14
CA ILE A 1148 -6.63 -11.17 50.49
C ILE A 1148 -6.68 -10.37 49.19
N ALA A 1149 -7.73 -9.58 49.03
CA ALA A 1149 -7.75 -8.51 48.05
C ALA A 1149 -6.60 -7.55 48.38
N ARG A 1150 -5.68 -7.35 47.44
CA ARG A 1150 -4.78 -6.19 47.46
C ARG A 1150 -5.67 -4.94 47.43
N GLN A 1151 -5.78 -4.26 48.57
CA GLN A 1151 -6.07 -2.84 48.58
C GLN A 1151 -4.88 -2.13 47.96
N CYS A 1152 -5.09 -1.56 46.77
CA CYS A 1152 -4.30 -0.43 46.32
C CYS A 1152 -4.54 0.75 47.27
N GLY A 1153 -3.46 1.43 47.64
CA GLY A 1153 -3.50 2.82 48.08
C GLY A 1153 -2.25 3.25 48.83
N PRO A 1154 -2.00 4.56 48.97
CA PRO A 1154 -2.47 5.69 48.14
C PRO A 1154 -1.58 5.91 46.91
#